data_AF-F5YAH1-F1
#
_entry.id   AF-F5YAH1-F1
#
_cell.length_a   1.000
_cell.length_b   1.000
_cell.length_c   1.000
_cell.angle_alpha   90.00
_cell.angle_beta   90.00
_cell.angle_gamma   90.00
#
_symmetry.space_group_name_H-M   'P 1'
#
loop_
_entity.id
_entity.type
_entity.pdbx_description
1 polymer ?
#
loop_
_entity_poly.entity_id
_entity_poly.type
_entity_poly.pdbx_seq_one_letter_code
_entity_poly.pdbx_strand_id
1 'polypeptide(L)'
;MFLRELDAALDHVKPKRTGEKTFEALARLGIVDVGTLLCHYPRKWEDRSEELPLNCFNLGNVYTTVTVLSHGWFYANHRRTLKIIVEDDTAKASLVCYNRSFWEHQLLVGMKVKIYGEFKYEYGELQSKAFEIVNPNDEGLGKILPIYPLTEGLSQNILRRFMRRALDIYTSNLENELPEEIIKRDDLYSKPQALQAIHFPSSYEARDRAEKTIVYEELFYLEMIVGKRAMERRAAPASGKRAITTGSGFSPLQKRLIERLPFSLTPGQIETAGEINRDMDGPYPMARLLQGDVGSGKTLVSFLACLRAVEEAEGQRGQAALMAPTELLARQHAENAAKLLEPLGLRIAFLTGNIKAAGRAQLLKALAAGEIDIVAGTHALFSRDTIYSNLRLVVIDEQHRFGVTQRQAVMAKGQSSLKAQGTPDLLMMSATPIPRTLALTVFGDLDVSVIRDMPPGRKPIKTHLVKESNENKVYDFARKELAAGHQAYFVYPLIGEGEPGSRAENLKDVTTMAEKLAKTIFPKYPVALIHSRLDEEEKQKAMEAFRRGEVKVLAATSVVEVGVDVPNATCMVIEHAERFGLSALHQLRGRVGRGEAQSYCILIYSDQEIPPELVGVNPEILSEDERSKEGKRLMVMLKSSDGFEIAEKDLILRGPGQIAGIEQSGYLALGLADPVRDADKLARARADAFAILEKDPGLLQPENRRMAAVLERAPPFGLV
;
A
#
# COMPACT_ATOMS: atom_id res chain seq x y z
N MET A 1 -8.80 6.89 -33.49
CA MET A 1 -7.67 7.50 -32.76
C MET A 1 -7.97 7.39 -31.28
N PHE A 2 -7.03 6.90 -30.48
CA PHE A 2 -7.20 6.76 -29.03
C PHE A 2 -6.74 8.02 -28.28
N LEU A 3 -7.20 8.19 -27.04
CA LEU A 3 -6.95 9.41 -26.26
C LEU A 3 -5.45 9.68 -26.09
N ARG A 4 -4.67 8.63 -25.84
CA ARG A 4 -3.22 8.72 -25.58
C ARG A 4 -2.36 8.80 -26.84
N GLU A 5 -2.96 8.73 -28.03
CA GLU A 5 -2.28 9.04 -29.29
C GLU A 5 -2.30 10.55 -29.60
N LEU A 6 -3.00 11.36 -28.78
CA LEU A 6 -3.08 12.80 -28.97
C LEU A 6 -1.81 13.50 -28.45
N ASP A 7 -0.79 13.52 -29.30
CA ASP A 7 0.48 14.23 -29.09
C ASP A 7 0.45 15.69 -29.58
N ALA A 8 -0.73 16.18 -30.01
CA ALA A 8 -0.89 17.54 -30.51
C ALA A 8 -0.45 18.57 -29.47
N ALA A 9 0.33 19.56 -29.91
CA ALA A 9 0.82 20.62 -29.05
C ALA A 9 -0.33 21.45 -28.45
N LEU A 10 -0.15 21.89 -27.20
CA LEU A 10 -1.13 22.73 -26.49
C LEU A 10 -1.42 24.08 -27.18
N ASP A 11 -0.56 24.51 -28.12
CA ASP A 11 -0.78 25.68 -28.95
C ASP A 11 -2.05 25.59 -29.81
N HIS A 12 -2.44 24.38 -30.24
CA HIS A 12 -3.65 24.16 -31.03
C HIS A 12 -4.94 24.49 -30.27
N VAL A 13 -4.91 24.40 -28.94
CA VAL A 13 -6.05 24.63 -28.04
C VAL A 13 -5.93 25.94 -27.24
N LYS A 14 -4.90 26.74 -27.52
CA LYS A 14 -4.52 27.96 -26.77
C LYS A 14 -5.59 29.06 -26.80
N PRO A 15 -6.15 29.48 -25.65
CA PRO A 15 -7.04 30.64 -25.55
C PRO A 15 -6.39 31.95 -26.04
N LYS A 16 -7.21 32.89 -26.53
CA LYS A 16 -6.72 34.25 -26.89
C LYS A 16 -6.09 34.91 -25.64
N ARG A 17 -4.87 35.44 -25.78
CA ARG A 17 -4.03 36.09 -24.73
C ARG A 17 -3.28 35.17 -23.75
N THR A 18 -2.96 33.94 -24.11
CA THR A 18 -2.07 33.09 -23.29
C THR A 18 -0.59 33.33 -23.62
N GLY A 19 0.28 33.48 -22.61
CA GLY A 19 1.73 33.70 -22.76
C GLY A 19 2.56 32.46 -22.40
N GLU A 20 3.88 32.51 -22.65
CA GLU A 20 4.83 31.41 -22.39
C GLU A 20 4.81 30.91 -20.94
N LYS A 21 4.65 31.83 -19.98
CA LYS A 21 4.56 31.50 -18.54
C LYS A 21 3.42 30.52 -18.20
N THR A 22 2.33 30.52 -18.98
CA THR A 22 1.22 29.58 -18.76
C THR A 22 1.58 28.17 -19.22
N PHE A 23 2.35 28.03 -20.31
CA PHE A 23 2.82 26.74 -20.78
C PHE A 23 3.86 26.15 -19.82
N GLU A 24 4.76 26.97 -19.27
CA GLU A 24 5.67 26.54 -18.20
C GLU A 24 4.90 26.03 -16.97
N ALA A 25 3.82 26.73 -16.58
CA ALA A 25 2.99 26.31 -15.45
C ALA A 25 2.24 24.99 -15.71
N LEU A 26 1.77 24.76 -16.94
CA LEU A 26 1.16 23.49 -17.37
C LEU A 26 2.20 22.35 -17.41
N ALA A 27 3.40 22.61 -17.91
CA ALA A 27 4.48 21.63 -17.93
C ALA A 27 4.89 21.20 -16.50
N ARG A 28 4.87 22.10 -15.52
CA ARG A 28 5.09 21.77 -14.10
C ARG A 28 4.02 20.83 -13.52
N LEU A 29 2.81 20.81 -14.11
CA LEU A 29 1.75 19.85 -13.76
C LEU A 29 1.88 18.52 -14.55
N GLY A 30 2.91 18.37 -15.39
CA GLY A 30 3.06 17.22 -16.28
C GLY A 30 2.17 17.29 -17.54
N ILE A 31 1.55 18.43 -17.82
CA ILE A 31 0.69 18.64 -18.99
C ILE A 31 1.54 19.20 -20.13
N VAL A 32 1.86 18.37 -21.12
CA VAL A 32 2.77 18.70 -22.23
C VAL A 32 2.09 18.71 -23.60
N ASP A 33 0.97 18.00 -23.73
CA ASP A 33 0.22 17.82 -24.97
C ASP A 33 -1.31 17.78 -24.68
N VAL A 34 -2.11 17.69 -25.73
CA VAL A 34 -3.58 17.62 -25.60
C VAL A 34 -4.04 16.34 -24.90
N GLY A 35 -3.37 15.19 -25.11
CA GLY A 35 -3.71 13.93 -24.46
C GLY A 35 -3.55 14.01 -22.93
N THR A 36 -2.39 14.49 -22.46
CA THR A 36 -2.09 14.72 -21.05
C THR A 36 -3.01 15.79 -20.44
N LEU A 37 -3.41 16.80 -21.19
CA LEU A 37 -4.41 17.78 -20.75
C LEU A 37 -5.76 17.12 -20.47
N LEU A 38 -6.27 16.28 -21.38
CA LEU A 38 -7.55 15.59 -21.22
C LEU A 38 -7.51 14.47 -20.15
N CYS A 39 -6.32 13.99 -19.79
CA CYS A 39 -6.13 13.09 -18.65
C CYS A 39 -5.98 13.83 -17.30
N HIS A 40 -5.94 15.17 -17.29
CA HIS A 40 -5.85 15.96 -16.07
C HIS A 40 -7.24 16.16 -15.44
N TYR A 41 -7.69 15.18 -14.67
CA TYR A 41 -9.05 15.15 -14.12
C TYR A 41 -9.30 16.19 -13.00
N PRO A 42 -10.55 16.67 -12.84
CA PRO A 42 -10.92 17.53 -11.72
C PRO A 42 -10.79 16.82 -10.37
N ARG A 43 -10.37 17.55 -9.32
CA ARG A 43 -10.36 17.05 -7.94
C ARG A 43 -11.73 17.15 -7.27
N LYS A 44 -12.51 18.16 -7.65
CA LYS A 44 -13.85 18.45 -7.13
C LYS A 44 -14.70 19.10 -8.21
N TRP A 45 -16.01 19.12 -7.99
CA TRP A 45 -16.96 19.86 -8.81
C TRP A 45 -17.76 20.80 -7.92
N GLU A 46 -17.85 22.06 -8.33
CA GLU A 46 -18.69 23.06 -7.70
C GLU A 46 -20.02 23.11 -8.42
N ASP A 47 -21.09 22.87 -7.69
CA ASP A 47 -22.42 23.08 -8.23
C ASP A 47 -22.77 24.57 -8.20
N ARG A 48 -22.96 25.15 -9.38
CA ARG A 48 -23.50 26.50 -9.58
C ARG A 48 -24.75 26.45 -10.47
N SER A 49 -25.46 25.32 -10.46
CA SER A 49 -26.67 25.07 -11.25
C SER A 49 -27.90 25.75 -10.65
N GLU A 50 -28.04 25.70 -9.32
CA GLU A 50 -29.17 26.28 -8.60
C GLU A 50 -28.76 27.55 -7.84
N GLU A 51 -29.64 28.56 -7.83
CA GLU A 51 -29.47 29.74 -6.98
C GLU A 51 -29.87 29.38 -5.55
N LEU A 52 -28.88 29.30 -4.67
CA LEU A 52 -29.09 28.99 -3.26
C LEU A 52 -29.04 30.30 -2.47
N PRO A 53 -30.18 30.77 -1.90
CA PRO A 53 -30.23 32.03 -1.15
C PRO A 53 -29.50 31.92 0.18
N LEU A 54 -29.17 33.07 0.78
CA LEU A 54 -28.41 33.17 2.03
C LEU A 54 -29.07 32.42 3.18
N ASN A 55 -30.40 32.38 3.27
CA ASN A 55 -31.10 31.64 4.32
C ASN A 55 -30.94 30.11 4.22
N CYS A 56 -30.62 29.60 3.04
CA CYS A 56 -30.44 28.16 2.78
C CYS A 56 -29.00 27.69 2.95
N PHE A 57 -28.10 28.50 3.52
CA PHE A 57 -26.66 28.20 3.65
C PHE A 57 -26.31 26.84 4.28
N ASN A 58 -27.21 26.23 5.04
CA ASN A 58 -27.02 24.89 5.62
C ASN A 58 -27.09 23.74 4.59
N LEU A 59 -27.66 23.99 3.41
CA LEU A 59 -27.83 22.98 2.35
C LEU A 59 -26.63 22.88 1.41
N GLY A 60 -25.69 23.85 1.47
CA GLY A 60 -24.52 23.87 0.62
C GLY A 60 -23.93 25.28 0.46
N ASN A 61 -23.06 25.44 -0.54
CA ASN A 61 -22.50 26.75 -0.85
C ASN A 61 -23.58 27.68 -1.41
N VAL A 62 -23.68 28.88 -0.84
CA VAL A 62 -24.64 29.90 -1.27
C VAL A 62 -24.21 30.40 -2.64
N TYR A 63 -25.16 30.46 -3.57
CA TYR A 63 -25.00 31.08 -4.89
C TYR A 63 -26.19 31.99 -5.16
N THR A 64 -26.06 33.29 -4.88
CA THR A 64 -27.19 34.22 -5.00
C THR A 64 -26.73 35.62 -5.37
N THR A 65 -27.67 36.44 -5.82
CA THR A 65 -27.45 37.87 -6.07
C THR A 65 -27.68 38.63 -4.77
N VAL A 66 -26.65 39.34 -4.30
CA VAL A 66 -26.71 40.18 -3.10
C VAL A 66 -26.53 41.65 -3.45
N THR A 67 -27.11 42.51 -2.64
CA THR A 67 -26.89 43.95 -2.65
C THR A 67 -25.90 44.32 -1.54
N VAL A 68 -24.88 45.12 -1.87
CA VAL A 68 -23.92 45.63 -0.89
C VAL A 68 -24.57 46.74 -0.07
N LEU A 69 -24.72 46.55 1.24
CA LEU A 69 -25.37 47.52 2.13
C LEU A 69 -24.39 48.49 2.77
N SER A 70 -23.24 48.01 3.25
CA SER A 70 -22.26 48.86 3.93
C SER A 70 -20.89 48.18 4.07
N HIS A 71 -19.87 48.99 4.33
CA HIS A 71 -18.54 48.53 4.70
C HIS A 71 -18.26 48.79 6.18
N GLY A 72 -17.66 47.81 6.83
CA GLY A 72 -17.15 47.90 8.20
C GLY A 72 -15.70 47.43 8.26
N TRP A 73 -15.02 47.76 9.35
CA TRP A 73 -13.66 47.35 9.60
C TRP A 73 -13.54 46.79 11.01
N PHE A 74 -12.82 45.70 11.16
CA PHE A 74 -12.51 45.12 12.47
C PHE A 74 -11.05 44.67 12.52
N TYR A 75 -10.53 44.51 13.74
CA TYR A 75 -9.17 44.02 13.96
C TYR A 75 -9.19 42.52 14.23
N ALA A 76 -8.53 41.75 13.36
CA ALA A 76 -8.30 40.32 13.53
C ALA A 76 -6.80 40.05 13.49
N ASN A 77 -6.25 39.33 14.48
CA ASN A 77 -4.81 39.05 14.60
C ASN A 77 -3.91 40.30 14.40
N HIS A 78 -4.28 41.42 15.06
CA HIS A 78 -3.55 42.70 15.00
C HIS A 78 -3.50 43.35 13.60
N ARG A 79 -4.35 42.90 12.66
CA ARG A 79 -4.48 43.47 11.32
C ARG A 79 -5.90 43.96 11.08
N ARG A 80 -6.00 45.12 10.41
CA ARG A 80 -7.27 45.74 10.02
C ARG A 80 -7.86 44.95 8.84
N THR A 81 -9.05 44.37 9.03
CA THR A 81 -9.73 43.50 8.07
C THR A 81 -11.07 44.11 7.65
N LEU A 82 -11.32 44.15 6.34
CA LEU A 82 -12.55 44.70 5.76
C LEU A 82 -13.71 43.70 5.93
N LYS A 83 -14.88 44.20 6.32
CA LYS A 83 -16.13 43.46 6.45
C LYS A 83 -17.17 44.13 5.56
N ILE A 84 -17.74 43.41 4.59
CA ILE A 84 -18.76 43.94 3.68
C ILE A 84 -20.08 43.31 4.07
N ILE A 85 -21.06 44.13 4.44
CA ILE A 85 -22.42 43.66 4.77
C ILE A 85 -23.21 43.59 3.47
N VAL A 86 -23.74 42.41 3.19
CA VAL A 86 -24.52 42.10 2.00
C VAL A 86 -25.88 41.53 2.39
N GLU A 87 -26.88 41.74 1.53
CA GLU A 87 -28.24 41.26 1.74
C GLU A 87 -28.80 40.69 0.43
N ASP A 88 -29.46 39.55 0.52
CA ASP A 88 -30.38 39.08 -0.52
C ASP A 88 -31.83 39.25 -0.05
N ASP A 89 -32.79 38.78 -0.86
CA ASP A 89 -34.22 38.89 -0.52
C ASP A 89 -34.63 38.04 0.71
N THR A 90 -33.72 37.25 1.30
CA THR A 90 -34.00 36.32 2.39
C THR A 90 -33.27 36.64 3.71
N ALA A 91 -32.01 37.07 3.66
CA ALA A 91 -31.18 37.26 4.85
C ALA A 91 -30.04 38.26 4.62
N LYS A 92 -29.48 38.75 5.74
CA LYS A 92 -28.24 39.55 5.76
C LYS A 92 -27.05 38.68 6.10
N ALA A 93 -25.93 38.93 5.45
CA ALA A 93 -24.67 38.26 5.71
C ALA A 93 -23.49 39.23 5.66
N SER A 94 -22.36 38.82 6.25
CA SER A 94 -21.12 39.58 6.23
C SER A 94 -20.02 38.82 5.49
N LEU A 95 -19.44 39.46 4.48
CA LEU A 95 -18.27 38.99 3.78
C LEU A 95 -17.01 39.49 4.49
N VAL A 96 -16.18 38.57 4.96
CA VAL A 96 -14.95 38.89 5.70
C VAL A 96 -13.75 38.82 4.75
N CYS A 97 -13.15 39.96 4.47
CA CYS A 97 -12.11 40.15 3.44
C CYS A 97 -10.69 40.11 4.04
N TYR A 98 -10.20 38.93 4.46
CA TYR A 98 -8.82 38.79 4.95
C TYR A 98 -7.80 39.14 3.86
N ASN A 99 -7.00 40.17 4.11
CA ASN A 99 -5.97 40.67 3.17
C ASN A 99 -6.52 41.05 1.77
N ARG A 100 -7.80 41.38 1.67
CA ARG A 100 -8.49 41.76 0.42
C ARG A 100 -9.18 43.13 0.54
N SER A 101 -8.44 44.15 0.98
CA SER A 101 -8.97 45.52 1.16
C SER A 101 -9.40 46.19 -0.16
N PHE A 102 -8.86 45.75 -1.30
CA PHE A 102 -9.20 46.28 -2.62
C PHE A 102 -10.70 46.17 -2.99
N TRP A 103 -11.43 45.23 -2.36
CA TRP A 103 -12.87 45.10 -2.56
C TRP A 103 -13.67 46.32 -2.12
N GLU A 104 -13.15 47.14 -1.19
CA GLU A 104 -13.79 48.40 -0.78
C GLU A 104 -14.04 49.36 -1.95
N HIS A 105 -13.11 49.38 -2.92
CA HIS A 105 -13.21 50.23 -4.11
C HIS A 105 -13.95 49.56 -5.28
N GLN A 106 -14.09 48.23 -5.26
CA GLN A 106 -14.74 47.47 -6.34
C GLN A 106 -16.20 47.14 -6.06
N LEU A 107 -16.57 46.97 -4.79
CA LEU A 107 -17.92 46.69 -4.34
C LEU A 107 -18.52 47.95 -3.70
N LEU A 108 -19.06 48.85 -4.51
CA LEU A 108 -19.66 50.07 -3.97
C LEU A 108 -20.99 49.77 -3.27
N VAL A 109 -21.32 50.55 -2.24
CA VAL A 109 -22.61 50.47 -1.55
C VAL A 109 -23.76 50.70 -2.55
N GLY A 110 -24.76 49.83 -2.51
CA GLY A 110 -25.89 49.79 -3.45
C GLY A 110 -25.66 48.93 -4.70
N MET A 111 -24.46 48.40 -4.90
CA MET A 111 -24.16 47.54 -6.05
C MET A 111 -24.77 46.14 -5.85
N LYS A 112 -25.40 45.60 -6.90
CA LYS A 112 -25.84 44.20 -6.94
C LYS A 112 -24.76 43.33 -7.56
N VAL A 113 -24.36 42.28 -6.84
CA VAL A 113 -23.32 41.34 -7.28
C VAL A 113 -23.76 39.91 -7.02
N LYS A 114 -23.34 38.97 -7.88
CA LYS A 114 -23.48 37.56 -7.58
C LYS A 114 -22.32 37.08 -6.73
N ILE A 115 -22.63 36.38 -5.67
CA ILE A 115 -21.66 35.80 -4.76
C ILE A 115 -21.76 34.27 -4.78
N TYR A 116 -20.62 33.62 -4.64
CA TYR A 116 -20.51 32.19 -4.40
C TYR A 116 -19.62 31.98 -3.18
N GLY A 117 -20.06 31.19 -2.20
CA GLY A 117 -19.20 30.91 -1.05
C GLY A 117 -19.86 30.09 0.03
N GLU A 118 -19.02 29.62 0.95
CA GLU A 118 -19.47 28.93 2.16
C GLU A 118 -19.83 29.97 3.23
N PHE A 119 -21.03 29.88 3.79
CA PHE A 119 -21.49 30.77 4.85
C PHE A 119 -21.71 29.97 6.14
N LYS A 120 -21.34 30.54 7.28
CA LYS A 120 -21.51 29.95 8.61
C LYS A 120 -21.99 31.01 9.58
N TYR A 121 -22.77 30.60 10.58
CA TYR A 121 -23.05 31.46 11.72
C TYR A 121 -21.83 31.52 12.63
N GLU A 122 -21.24 32.71 12.74
CA GLU A 122 -20.16 33.00 13.70
C GLU A 122 -20.51 34.30 14.43
N TYR A 123 -20.30 34.31 15.75
CA TYR A 123 -20.56 35.48 16.60
C TYR A 123 -21.99 36.06 16.47
N GLY A 124 -22.98 35.21 16.21
CA GLY A 124 -24.39 35.61 16.09
C GLY A 124 -24.78 36.20 14.73
N GLU A 125 -23.89 36.18 13.75
CA GLU A 125 -24.16 36.68 12.39
C GLU A 125 -23.79 35.63 11.34
N LEU A 126 -24.50 35.64 10.21
CA LEU A 126 -24.13 34.84 9.05
C LEU A 126 -22.90 35.48 8.37
N GLN A 127 -21.79 34.75 8.30
CA GLN A 127 -20.54 35.27 7.75
C GLN A 127 -19.91 34.30 6.74
N SER A 128 -19.24 34.84 5.73
CA SER A 128 -18.40 34.06 4.82
C SER A 128 -16.98 34.61 4.79
N LYS A 129 -16.01 33.72 5.02
CA LYS A 129 -14.57 33.98 4.90
C LYS A 129 -14.02 33.53 3.53
N ALA A 130 -14.73 32.62 2.88
CA ALA A 130 -14.35 31.95 1.64
C ALA A 130 -15.41 32.23 0.57
N PHE A 131 -15.44 33.48 0.08
CA PHE A 131 -16.35 33.92 -0.96
C PHE A 131 -15.61 34.36 -2.22
N GLU A 132 -16.30 34.21 -3.34
CA GLU A 132 -15.96 34.70 -4.67
C GLU A 132 -17.08 35.57 -5.22
N ILE A 133 -16.72 36.67 -5.88
CA ILE A 133 -17.68 37.49 -6.63
C ILE A 133 -17.69 36.96 -8.05
N VAL A 134 -18.86 36.52 -8.49
CA VAL A 134 -19.06 35.92 -9.81
C VAL A 134 -19.42 37.03 -10.79
N ASN A 135 -18.65 37.13 -11.87
CA ASN A 135 -18.97 38.09 -12.93
C ASN A 135 -20.29 37.70 -13.61
N PRO A 136 -21.21 38.65 -13.86
CA PRO A 136 -22.48 38.35 -14.53
C PRO A 136 -22.32 37.77 -15.95
N ASN A 137 -21.18 38.05 -16.60
CA ASN A 137 -20.83 37.53 -17.93
C ASN A 137 -20.01 36.22 -17.87
N ASP A 138 -19.83 35.62 -16.70
CA ASP A 138 -19.06 34.38 -16.56
C ASP A 138 -19.86 33.19 -17.10
N GLU A 139 -19.30 32.43 -18.05
CA GLU A 139 -19.98 31.33 -18.77
C GLU A 139 -20.37 30.13 -17.88
N GLY A 140 -20.04 30.18 -16.59
CA GLY A 140 -20.29 29.16 -15.58
C GLY A 140 -21.62 29.27 -14.82
N LEU A 141 -22.47 30.26 -15.16
CA LEU A 141 -23.83 30.38 -14.64
C LEU A 141 -24.68 29.15 -15.02
N GLY A 142 -25.31 28.49 -14.03
CA GLY A 142 -26.24 27.39 -14.25
C GLY A 142 -25.58 26.04 -14.57
N LYS A 143 -24.29 25.87 -14.23
CA LYS A 143 -23.51 24.67 -14.59
C LYS A 143 -22.69 24.15 -13.42
N ILE A 144 -22.43 22.85 -13.43
CA ILE A 144 -21.45 22.21 -12.54
C ILE A 144 -20.04 22.50 -13.08
N LEU A 145 -19.21 23.16 -12.28
CA LEU A 145 -17.87 23.59 -12.69
C LEU A 145 -16.78 22.69 -12.09
N PRO A 146 -15.83 22.20 -12.91
CA PRO A 146 -14.70 21.43 -12.39
C PRO A 146 -13.70 22.32 -11.65
N ILE A 147 -13.12 21.80 -10.57
CA ILE A 147 -11.96 22.35 -9.87
C ILE A 147 -10.78 21.41 -10.13
N TYR A 148 -9.77 21.91 -10.82
CA TYR A 148 -8.54 21.18 -11.10
C TYR A 148 -7.46 21.42 -10.05
N PRO A 149 -6.52 20.49 -9.85
CA PRO A 149 -5.24 20.79 -9.23
C PRO A 149 -4.51 21.91 -9.99
N LEU A 150 -4.01 22.92 -9.28
CA LEU A 150 -3.31 24.07 -9.86
C LEU A 150 -1.89 24.22 -9.32
N THR A 151 -1.03 24.84 -10.11
CA THR A 151 0.33 25.32 -9.76
C THR A 151 0.38 26.84 -9.76
N GLU A 152 1.43 27.40 -9.14
CA GLU A 152 1.67 28.84 -9.14
C GLU A 152 1.70 29.40 -10.57
N GLY A 153 0.91 30.46 -10.82
CA GLY A 153 0.80 31.11 -12.13
C GLY A 153 -0.31 30.57 -13.04
N LEU A 154 -1.05 29.53 -12.63
CA LEU A 154 -2.21 28.99 -13.35
C LEU A 154 -3.53 29.26 -12.60
N SER A 155 -4.58 29.68 -13.32
CA SER A 155 -5.92 29.88 -12.75
C SER A 155 -6.93 28.88 -13.28
N GLN A 156 -7.98 28.58 -12.49
CA GLN A 156 -9.06 27.67 -12.88
C GLN A 156 -9.69 28.07 -14.24
N ASN A 157 -9.93 29.37 -14.44
CA ASN A 157 -10.57 29.90 -15.65
C ASN A 157 -9.69 29.76 -16.90
N ILE A 158 -8.36 29.81 -16.78
CA ILE A 158 -7.47 29.53 -17.90
C ILE A 158 -7.55 28.05 -18.26
N LEU A 159 -7.38 27.16 -17.27
CA LEU A 159 -7.37 25.72 -17.47
C LEU A 159 -8.72 25.19 -18.00
N ARG A 160 -9.85 25.68 -17.48
CA ARG A 160 -11.21 25.37 -17.98
C ARG A 160 -11.37 25.72 -19.46
N ARG A 161 -10.82 26.86 -19.91
CA ARG A 161 -10.88 27.27 -21.32
C ARG A 161 -10.02 26.39 -22.23
N PHE A 162 -8.82 26.01 -21.77
CA PHE A 162 -8.00 25.02 -22.47
C PHE A 162 -8.75 23.69 -22.61
N MET A 163 -9.32 23.19 -21.50
CA MET A 163 -10.04 21.92 -21.47
C MET A 163 -11.26 21.92 -22.39
N ARG A 164 -12.10 22.96 -22.34
CA ARG A 164 -13.28 23.06 -23.20
C ARG A 164 -12.92 23.04 -24.69
N ARG A 165 -11.88 23.78 -25.09
CA ARG A 165 -11.42 23.78 -26.49
C ARG A 165 -10.81 22.45 -26.92
N ALA A 166 -10.06 21.79 -26.03
CA ALA A 166 -9.54 20.46 -26.30
C ALA A 166 -10.69 19.46 -26.50
N LEU A 167 -11.71 19.52 -25.64
CA LEU A 167 -12.90 18.69 -25.76
C LEU A 167 -13.65 18.94 -27.07
N ASP A 168 -13.91 20.20 -27.44
CA ASP A 168 -14.67 20.53 -28.64
C ASP A 168 -13.97 20.07 -29.94
N ILE A 169 -12.64 20.11 -29.99
CA ILE A 169 -11.86 19.81 -31.20
C ILE A 169 -11.61 18.31 -31.34
N TYR A 170 -11.22 17.62 -30.27
CA TYR A 170 -10.67 16.26 -30.37
C TYR A 170 -11.66 15.16 -30.00
N THR A 171 -12.67 15.45 -29.18
CA THR A 171 -13.54 14.41 -28.59
C THR A 171 -14.38 13.66 -29.61
N SER A 172 -14.81 14.31 -30.70
CA SER A 172 -15.66 13.70 -31.73
C SER A 172 -14.97 12.58 -32.53
N ASN A 173 -13.63 12.55 -32.55
CA ASN A 173 -12.85 11.58 -33.32
C ASN A 173 -12.24 10.47 -32.44
N LEU A 174 -12.53 10.49 -31.14
CA LEU A 174 -12.00 9.50 -30.21
C LEU A 174 -12.79 8.19 -30.29
N GLU A 175 -12.04 7.10 -30.45
CA GLU A 175 -12.61 5.75 -30.43
C GLU A 175 -12.78 5.25 -29.00
N ASN A 176 -13.77 4.37 -28.79
CA ASN A 176 -13.93 3.66 -27.53
C ASN A 176 -12.80 2.65 -27.37
N GLU A 177 -12.09 2.70 -26.25
CA GLU A 177 -11.00 1.78 -25.95
C GLU A 177 -11.59 0.43 -25.48
N LEU A 178 -12.61 0.47 -24.61
CA LEU A 178 -13.33 -0.72 -24.16
C LEU A 178 -14.14 -1.43 -25.26
N PRO A 179 -14.28 -2.78 -25.19
CA PRO A 179 -15.19 -3.55 -26.04
C PRO A 179 -16.65 -3.07 -25.92
N GLU A 180 -17.38 -3.06 -27.04
CA GLU A 180 -18.79 -2.63 -27.07
C GLU A 180 -19.69 -3.50 -26.19
N GLU A 181 -19.37 -4.79 -26.05
CA GLU A 181 -20.10 -5.71 -25.19
C GLU A 181 -20.05 -5.29 -23.72
N ILE A 182 -18.86 -4.92 -23.24
CA ILE A 182 -18.65 -4.43 -21.86
C ILE A 182 -19.36 -3.09 -21.66
N ILE A 183 -19.24 -2.17 -22.61
CA ILE A 183 -19.89 -0.85 -22.54
C ILE A 183 -21.42 -1.00 -22.40
N LYS A 184 -22.03 -1.87 -23.22
CA LYS A 184 -23.48 -2.11 -23.20
C LYS A 184 -23.93 -2.86 -21.94
N ARG A 185 -23.18 -3.88 -21.51
CA ARG A 185 -23.50 -4.69 -20.32
C ARG A 185 -23.49 -3.87 -19.03
N ASP A 186 -22.47 -3.03 -18.86
CA ASP A 186 -22.23 -2.31 -17.60
C ASP A 186 -22.77 -0.88 -17.60
N ASP A 187 -23.54 -0.52 -18.64
CA ASP A 187 -24.12 0.82 -18.87
C ASP A 187 -23.05 1.93 -18.76
N LEU A 188 -21.91 1.71 -19.42
CA LEU A 188 -20.81 2.67 -19.44
C LEU A 188 -21.04 3.72 -20.52
N TYR A 189 -20.33 4.85 -20.43
CA TYR A 189 -20.33 5.85 -21.49
C TYR A 189 -19.37 5.49 -22.62
N SER A 190 -19.60 6.06 -23.81
CA SER A 190 -18.56 6.11 -24.82
C SER A 190 -17.41 7.00 -24.34
N LYS A 191 -16.19 6.78 -24.85
CA LYS A 191 -15.02 7.60 -24.51
C LYS A 191 -15.28 9.11 -24.72
N PRO A 192 -15.92 9.54 -25.82
CA PRO A 192 -16.35 10.93 -25.99
C PRO A 192 -17.27 11.45 -24.87
N GLN A 193 -18.29 10.67 -24.51
CA GLN A 193 -19.27 11.04 -23.48
C GLN A 193 -18.64 11.08 -22.09
N ALA A 194 -17.78 10.11 -21.77
CA ALA A 194 -17.10 10.03 -20.49
C ALA A 194 -16.18 11.25 -20.27
N LEU A 195 -15.40 11.65 -21.28
CA LEU A 195 -14.54 12.83 -21.18
C LEU A 195 -15.34 14.13 -21.05
N GLN A 196 -16.43 14.29 -21.79
CA GLN A 196 -17.28 15.47 -21.64
C GLN A 196 -17.90 15.55 -20.25
N ALA A 197 -18.47 14.44 -19.76
CA ALA A 197 -19.18 14.41 -18.48
C ALA A 197 -18.25 14.44 -17.26
N ILE A 198 -17.01 13.94 -17.34
CA ILE A 198 -16.07 14.06 -16.21
C ILE A 198 -15.58 15.51 -16.03
N HIS A 199 -15.32 16.22 -17.13
CA HIS A 199 -14.81 17.60 -17.09
C HIS A 199 -15.94 18.62 -16.93
N PHE A 200 -17.04 18.48 -17.67
CA PHE A 200 -18.17 19.41 -17.67
C PHE A 200 -19.50 18.64 -17.61
N PRO A 201 -19.83 18.05 -16.45
CA PRO A 201 -21.07 17.30 -16.29
C PRO A 201 -22.31 18.19 -16.43
N SER A 202 -23.35 17.65 -17.06
CA SER A 202 -24.69 18.24 -17.04
C SER A 202 -25.44 17.96 -15.73
N SER A 203 -25.09 16.88 -15.02
CA SER A 203 -25.62 16.49 -13.72
C SER A 203 -24.60 15.67 -12.92
N TYR A 204 -24.78 15.56 -11.60
CA TYR A 204 -23.95 14.67 -10.78
C TYR A 204 -24.07 13.20 -11.20
N GLU A 205 -25.23 12.75 -11.67
CA GLU A 205 -25.42 11.41 -12.20
C GLU A 205 -24.57 11.16 -13.46
N ALA A 206 -24.52 12.13 -14.38
CA ALA A 206 -23.65 12.05 -15.55
C ALA A 206 -22.17 12.02 -15.15
N ARG A 207 -21.78 12.80 -14.12
CA ARG A 207 -20.43 12.77 -13.56
C ARG A 207 -20.09 11.39 -12.99
N ASP A 208 -20.97 10.83 -12.16
CA ASP A 208 -20.77 9.53 -11.52
C ASP A 208 -20.64 8.40 -12.55
N ARG A 209 -21.44 8.45 -13.62
CA ARG A 209 -21.36 7.49 -14.73
C ARG A 209 -20.07 7.65 -15.54
N ALA A 210 -19.61 8.87 -15.76
CA ALA A 210 -18.33 9.15 -16.41
C ALA A 210 -17.14 8.66 -15.57
N GLU A 211 -17.16 8.96 -14.27
CA GLU A 211 -16.17 8.48 -13.29
C GLU A 211 -16.14 6.94 -13.28
N LYS A 212 -17.30 6.28 -13.20
CA LYS A 212 -17.41 4.81 -13.29
C LYS A 212 -16.76 4.27 -14.58
N THR A 213 -16.99 4.93 -15.72
CA THR A 213 -16.47 4.51 -17.02
C THR A 213 -14.94 4.62 -17.09
N ILE A 214 -14.39 5.79 -16.74
CA ILE A 214 -12.94 6.05 -16.78
C ILE A 214 -12.21 5.15 -15.79
N VAL A 215 -12.74 5.03 -14.56
CA VAL A 215 -12.16 4.13 -13.54
C VAL A 215 -12.14 2.70 -14.03
N TYR A 216 -13.24 2.21 -14.61
CA TYR A 216 -13.31 0.85 -15.13
C TYR A 216 -12.31 0.63 -16.28
N GLU A 217 -12.21 1.58 -17.20
CA GLU A 217 -11.29 1.52 -18.33
C GLU A 217 -9.83 1.44 -17.89
N GLU A 218 -9.42 2.31 -16.95
CA GLU A 218 -8.06 2.28 -16.39
C GLU A 218 -7.75 0.93 -15.73
N LEU A 219 -8.66 0.41 -14.90
CA LEU A 219 -8.46 -0.87 -14.22
C LEU A 219 -8.51 -2.05 -15.20
N PHE A 220 -9.35 -2.01 -16.23
CA PHE A 220 -9.43 -3.04 -17.27
C PHE A 220 -8.11 -3.18 -18.03
N TYR A 221 -7.54 -2.08 -18.51
CA TYR A 221 -6.27 -2.15 -19.21
C TYR A 221 -5.10 -2.51 -18.30
N LEU A 222 -5.15 -2.11 -17.04
CA LEU A 222 -4.18 -2.54 -16.05
C LEU A 222 -4.20 -4.07 -15.93
N GLU A 223 -5.39 -4.66 -15.78
CA GLU A 223 -5.57 -6.11 -15.70
C GLU A 223 -5.23 -6.83 -17.01
N MET A 224 -5.44 -6.21 -18.18
CA MET A 224 -5.01 -6.75 -19.47
C MET A 224 -3.48 -6.85 -19.57
N ILE A 225 -2.73 -5.82 -19.16
CA ILE A 225 -1.26 -5.86 -19.13
C ILE A 225 -0.77 -6.93 -18.14
N VAL A 226 -1.39 -6.99 -16.96
CA VAL A 226 -1.12 -7.99 -15.93
C VAL A 226 -1.37 -9.41 -16.47
N GLY A 227 -2.52 -9.65 -17.10
CA GLY A 227 -2.88 -10.93 -17.68
C GLY A 227 -1.96 -11.35 -18.82
N LYS A 228 -1.59 -10.42 -19.72
CA LYS A 228 -0.64 -10.70 -20.81
C LYS A 228 0.72 -11.13 -20.27
N ARG A 229 1.25 -10.44 -19.26
CA ARG A 229 2.51 -10.83 -18.59
C ARG A 229 2.41 -12.21 -17.93
N ALA A 230 1.28 -12.52 -17.30
CA ALA A 230 1.04 -13.85 -16.74
C ALA A 230 1.05 -14.94 -17.84
N MET A 231 0.50 -14.66 -19.03
CA MET A 231 0.50 -15.57 -20.17
C MET A 231 1.88 -15.72 -20.81
N GLU A 232 2.63 -14.64 -20.97
CA GLU A 232 4.02 -14.67 -21.46
C GLU A 232 4.90 -15.56 -20.57
N ARG A 233 4.70 -15.53 -19.24
CA ARG A 233 5.40 -16.47 -18.34
C ARG A 233 4.92 -17.90 -18.54
N ARG A 234 3.61 -18.13 -18.70
CA ARG A 234 3.09 -19.46 -19.02
C ARG A 234 3.66 -19.97 -20.35
N ALA A 235 4.01 -19.10 -21.29
CA ALA A 235 4.69 -19.53 -22.51
C ALA A 235 6.15 -19.99 -22.28
N ALA A 236 6.79 -19.61 -21.16
CA ALA A 236 8.15 -20.03 -20.84
C ALA A 236 8.18 -21.47 -20.28
N PRO A 237 9.10 -22.33 -20.74
CA PRO A 237 9.22 -23.68 -20.21
C PRO A 237 9.69 -23.68 -18.74
N ALA A 238 9.06 -24.52 -17.93
CA ALA A 238 9.47 -24.77 -16.55
C ALA A 238 10.86 -25.42 -16.46
N SER A 239 11.61 -25.12 -15.39
CA SER A 239 12.92 -25.74 -15.16
C SER A 239 12.80 -27.19 -14.72
N GLY A 240 13.51 -28.07 -15.43
CA GLY A 240 13.56 -29.50 -15.15
C GLY A 240 12.29 -30.25 -15.53
N LYS A 241 12.40 -31.58 -15.65
CA LYS A 241 11.24 -32.45 -15.85
C LYS A 241 10.54 -32.67 -14.50
N ARG A 242 9.27 -32.30 -14.43
CA ARG A 242 8.42 -32.39 -13.25
C ARG A 242 7.89 -33.82 -13.13
N ALA A 243 7.96 -34.41 -11.93
CA ALA A 243 7.40 -35.72 -11.67
C ALA A 243 5.88 -35.68 -11.92
N ILE A 244 5.44 -36.16 -13.07
CA ILE A 244 4.05 -36.54 -13.25
C ILE A 244 3.89 -37.86 -12.51
N THR A 245 3.65 -37.82 -11.21
CA THR A 245 3.11 -39.00 -10.52
C THR A 245 2.34 -38.66 -9.25
N THR A 246 1.08 -39.12 -9.27
CA THR A 246 0.16 -39.38 -8.15
C THR A 246 -0.71 -38.25 -7.59
N GLY A 247 -1.54 -37.64 -8.45
CA GLY A 247 -2.73 -36.88 -8.03
C GLY A 247 -2.43 -35.63 -7.19
N SER A 248 -3.47 -34.90 -6.82
CA SER A 248 -3.40 -33.65 -6.06
C SER A 248 -2.97 -33.81 -4.59
N GLY A 249 -2.21 -34.85 -4.25
CA GLY A 249 -1.82 -35.21 -2.89
C GLY A 249 -0.39 -34.78 -2.51
N PHE A 250 -0.06 -34.96 -1.23
CA PHE A 250 1.30 -34.74 -0.73
C PHE A 250 2.31 -35.77 -1.30
N SER A 251 3.52 -35.32 -1.63
CA SER A 251 4.64 -36.18 -2.04
C SER A 251 5.10 -37.12 -0.91
N PRO A 252 5.85 -38.20 -1.22
CA PRO A 252 6.41 -39.08 -0.19
C PRO A 252 7.23 -38.34 0.87
N LEU A 253 8.11 -37.39 0.51
CA LEU A 253 8.85 -36.59 1.49
C LEU A 253 7.93 -35.68 2.31
N GLN A 254 6.93 -35.06 1.68
CA GLN A 254 5.94 -34.23 2.39
C GLN A 254 5.18 -35.04 3.43
N LYS A 255 4.71 -36.26 3.09
CA LYS A 255 4.01 -37.16 4.02
C LYS A 255 4.89 -37.54 5.21
N ARG A 256 6.16 -37.91 4.97
CA ARG A 256 7.12 -38.23 6.04
C ARG A 256 7.36 -37.06 6.99
N LEU A 257 7.40 -35.83 6.49
CA LEU A 257 7.48 -34.65 7.35
C LEU A 257 6.22 -34.52 8.20
N ILE A 258 5.04 -34.59 7.57
CA ILE A 258 3.75 -34.41 8.25
C ILE A 258 3.56 -35.44 9.38
N GLU A 259 3.91 -36.71 9.15
CA GLU A 259 3.84 -37.78 10.16
C GLU A 259 4.75 -37.54 11.37
N ARG A 260 5.81 -36.73 11.20
CA ARG A 260 6.81 -36.45 12.22
C ARG A 260 6.51 -35.17 13.01
N LEU A 261 5.57 -34.34 12.54
CA LEU A 261 5.22 -33.10 13.24
C LEU A 261 4.50 -33.41 14.56
N PRO A 262 4.79 -32.67 15.64
CA PRO A 262 4.10 -32.84 16.92
C PRO A 262 2.69 -32.23 16.93
N PHE A 263 2.20 -31.73 15.78
CA PHE A 263 0.91 -31.08 15.60
C PHE A 263 0.36 -31.38 14.20
N SER A 264 -0.96 -31.25 14.03
CA SER A 264 -1.62 -31.36 12.73
C SER A 264 -1.61 -30.04 11.97
N LEU A 265 -1.54 -30.11 10.64
CA LEU A 265 -1.71 -28.94 9.77
C LEU A 265 -3.14 -28.38 9.88
N THR A 266 -3.29 -27.05 9.77
CA THR A 266 -4.60 -26.42 9.70
C THR A 266 -5.25 -26.62 8.31
N PRO A 267 -6.59 -26.51 8.18
CA PRO A 267 -7.26 -26.59 6.88
C PRO A 267 -6.66 -25.63 5.85
N GLY A 268 -6.43 -24.37 6.20
CA GLY A 268 -5.79 -23.38 5.32
C GLY A 268 -4.35 -23.73 4.93
N GLN A 269 -3.57 -24.38 5.80
CA GLN A 269 -2.23 -24.88 5.45
C GLN A 269 -2.30 -26.04 4.45
N ILE A 270 -3.27 -26.96 4.61
CA ILE A 270 -3.48 -28.11 3.72
C ILE A 270 -3.94 -27.62 2.34
N GLU A 271 -4.93 -26.75 2.30
CA GLU A 271 -5.45 -26.15 1.06
C GLU A 271 -4.33 -25.43 0.30
N THR A 272 -3.59 -24.55 0.99
CA THR A 272 -2.51 -23.78 0.39
C THR A 272 -1.36 -24.66 -0.12
N ALA A 273 -0.97 -25.69 0.63
CA ALA A 273 0.04 -26.64 0.18
C ALA A 273 -0.45 -27.44 -1.04
N GLY A 274 -1.74 -27.78 -1.10
CA GLY A 274 -2.36 -28.42 -2.25
C GLY A 274 -2.39 -27.54 -3.50
N GLU A 275 -2.67 -26.24 -3.36
CA GLU A 275 -2.57 -25.25 -4.44
C GLU A 275 -1.15 -25.16 -4.99
N ILE A 276 -0.16 -25.01 -4.10
CA ILE A 276 1.26 -24.94 -4.47
C ILE A 276 1.69 -26.21 -5.21
N ASN A 277 1.34 -27.39 -4.68
CA ASN A 277 1.67 -28.66 -5.31
C ASN A 277 1.05 -28.76 -6.72
N ARG A 278 -0.21 -28.37 -6.89
CA ARG A 278 -0.91 -28.40 -8.18
C ARG A 278 -0.23 -27.52 -9.22
N ASP A 279 0.20 -26.32 -8.83
CA ASP A 279 0.88 -25.40 -9.74
C ASP A 279 2.30 -25.85 -10.08
N MET A 280 3.04 -26.36 -9.09
CA MET A 280 4.39 -26.92 -9.29
C MET A 280 4.37 -28.16 -10.18
N ASP A 281 3.29 -28.94 -10.16
CA ASP A 281 3.08 -30.08 -11.05
C ASP A 281 2.54 -29.68 -12.43
N GLY A 282 2.12 -28.42 -12.58
CA GLY A 282 1.58 -27.88 -13.82
C GLY A 282 2.62 -27.78 -14.95
N PRO A 283 2.18 -27.50 -16.18
CA PRO A 283 3.08 -27.36 -17.34
C PRO A 283 3.91 -26.06 -17.32
N TYR A 284 3.58 -25.12 -16.43
CA TYR A 284 4.15 -23.77 -16.40
C TYR A 284 4.82 -23.46 -15.06
N PRO A 285 5.87 -22.62 -15.01
CA PRO A 285 6.47 -22.17 -13.76
C PRO A 285 5.42 -21.55 -12.83
N MET A 286 5.29 -22.08 -11.63
CA MET A 286 4.52 -21.48 -10.55
C MET A 286 5.15 -20.15 -10.19
N ALA A 287 4.33 -19.11 -10.03
CA ALA A 287 4.73 -17.86 -9.41
C ALA A 287 3.63 -17.46 -8.45
N ARG A 288 3.87 -17.59 -7.14
CA ARG A 288 2.80 -17.51 -6.13
C ARG A 288 3.24 -16.67 -4.94
N LEU A 289 2.34 -15.82 -4.45
CA LEU A 289 2.45 -15.08 -3.20
C LEU A 289 1.65 -15.79 -2.12
N LEU A 290 2.35 -16.33 -1.13
CA LEU A 290 1.82 -16.90 0.08
C LEU A 290 1.62 -15.80 1.14
N GLN A 291 0.36 -15.49 1.41
CA GLN A 291 -0.04 -14.56 2.46
C GLN A 291 -0.55 -15.31 3.69
N GLY A 292 -0.34 -14.72 4.85
CA GLY A 292 -0.91 -15.20 6.09
C GLY A 292 -0.39 -14.38 7.26
N ASP A 293 -1.10 -14.39 8.38
CA ASP A 293 -0.70 -13.63 9.54
C ASP A 293 0.61 -14.16 10.17
N VAL A 294 1.28 -13.35 10.99
CA VAL A 294 2.46 -13.76 11.76
C VAL A 294 2.07 -14.94 12.65
N GLY A 295 2.75 -16.07 12.43
CA GLY A 295 2.48 -17.32 13.15
C GLY A 295 1.43 -18.24 12.50
N SER A 296 0.90 -17.92 11.32
CA SER A 296 -0.04 -18.81 10.59
C SER A 296 0.62 -20.07 10.01
N GLY A 297 1.96 -20.19 10.10
CA GLY A 297 2.71 -21.34 9.60
C GLY A 297 3.22 -21.24 8.16
N LYS A 298 3.34 -20.02 7.61
CA LYS A 298 3.89 -19.78 6.25
C LYS A 298 5.21 -20.51 5.99
N THR A 299 6.15 -20.44 6.95
CA THR A 299 7.45 -21.11 6.85
C THR A 299 7.32 -22.62 6.69
N LEU A 300 6.38 -23.25 7.41
CA LEU A 300 6.14 -24.69 7.28
C LEU A 300 5.60 -25.06 5.89
N VAL A 301 4.67 -24.28 5.36
CA VAL A 301 4.16 -24.46 3.99
C VAL A 301 5.28 -24.26 2.96
N SER A 302 6.19 -23.31 3.17
CA SER A 302 7.36 -23.14 2.30
C SER A 302 8.30 -24.35 2.33
N PHE A 303 8.48 -24.99 3.49
CA PHE A 303 9.26 -26.23 3.59
C PHE A 303 8.58 -27.39 2.88
N LEU A 304 7.24 -27.50 2.96
CA LEU A 304 6.49 -28.47 2.16
C LEU A 304 6.71 -28.24 0.66
N ALA A 305 6.71 -26.99 0.19
CA ALA A 305 7.02 -26.66 -1.20
C ALA A 305 8.46 -27.05 -1.58
N CYS A 306 9.45 -26.77 -0.71
CA CYS A 306 10.83 -27.22 -0.91
C CYS A 306 10.92 -28.74 -1.02
N LEU A 307 10.21 -29.49 -0.18
CA LEU A 307 10.16 -30.94 -0.24
C LEU A 307 9.62 -31.46 -1.57
N ARG A 308 8.57 -30.82 -2.11
CA ARG A 308 8.04 -31.15 -3.44
C ARG A 308 9.08 -30.90 -4.53
N ALA A 309 9.82 -29.79 -4.45
CA ALA A 309 10.85 -29.43 -5.44
C ALA A 309 12.05 -30.39 -5.44
N VAL A 310 12.53 -30.78 -4.25
CA VAL A 310 13.72 -31.65 -4.11
C VAL A 310 13.40 -33.14 -4.28
N GLU A 311 12.12 -33.52 -4.26
CA GLU A 311 11.68 -34.89 -4.51
C GLU A 311 12.31 -35.41 -5.82
N GLU A 312 12.79 -36.64 -5.75
CA GLU A 312 13.45 -37.27 -6.88
C GLU A 312 12.42 -37.60 -7.97
N ALA A 313 12.71 -37.13 -9.19
CA ALA A 313 11.86 -37.34 -10.36
C ALA A 313 12.74 -37.91 -11.47
N GLU A 314 12.39 -39.07 -12.02
CA GLU A 314 13.12 -39.73 -13.12
C GLU A 314 14.64 -39.90 -12.85
N GLY A 315 15.04 -40.18 -11.61
CA GLY A 315 16.45 -40.34 -11.23
C GLY A 315 17.23 -39.03 -11.05
N GLN A 316 16.55 -37.88 -11.03
CA GLN A 316 17.15 -36.57 -10.80
C GLN A 316 16.52 -35.86 -9.60
N ARG A 317 17.38 -35.50 -8.65
CA ARG A 317 17.03 -34.69 -7.49
C ARG A 317 17.01 -33.20 -7.86
N GLY A 318 15.98 -32.50 -7.39
CA GLY A 318 15.88 -31.05 -7.53
C GLY A 318 16.63 -30.31 -6.41
N GLN A 319 16.84 -29.01 -6.61
CA GLN A 319 17.35 -28.10 -5.60
C GLN A 319 16.36 -26.97 -5.33
N ALA A 320 16.28 -26.53 -4.08
CA ALA A 320 15.49 -25.37 -3.67
C ALA A 320 16.37 -24.31 -2.99
N ALA A 321 16.04 -23.04 -3.22
CA ALA A 321 16.71 -21.91 -2.58
C ALA A 321 15.71 -21.11 -1.74
N LEU A 322 16.06 -20.80 -0.49
CA LEU A 322 15.26 -20.01 0.44
C LEU A 322 16.00 -18.73 0.80
N MET A 323 15.50 -17.59 0.31
CA MET A 323 16.08 -16.28 0.54
C MET A 323 15.34 -15.54 1.66
N ALA A 324 16.10 -14.88 2.53
CA ALA A 324 15.58 -13.96 3.54
C ALA A 324 16.36 -12.63 3.56
N PRO A 325 15.76 -11.52 4.06
CA PRO A 325 16.33 -10.17 3.95
C PRO A 325 17.55 -9.93 4.81
N THR A 326 17.68 -10.65 5.91
CA THR A 326 18.78 -10.50 6.85
C THR A 326 19.48 -11.84 7.06
N GLU A 327 20.77 -11.78 7.39
CA GLU A 327 21.56 -12.96 7.72
C GLU A 327 20.92 -13.76 8.87
N LEU A 328 20.39 -13.05 9.86
CA LEU A 328 19.75 -13.66 11.03
C LEU A 328 18.46 -14.44 10.68
N LEU A 329 17.59 -13.87 9.83
CA LEU A 329 16.41 -14.59 9.35
C LEU A 329 16.80 -15.78 8.47
N ALA A 330 17.77 -15.62 7.58
CA ALA A 330 18.26 -16.69 6.73
C ALA A 330 18.83 -17.85 7.57
N ARG A 331 19.58 -17.54 8.63
CA ARG A 331 20.14 -18.54 9.55
C ARG A 331 19.03 -19.26 10.32
N GLN A 332 18.03 -18.54 10.81
CA GLN A 332 16.88 -19.13 11.48
C GLN A 332 16.13 -20.10 10.57
N HIS A 333 15.92 -19.75 9.31
CA HIS A 333 15.32 -20.65 8.32
C HIS A 333 16.20 -21.86 8.06
N ALA A 334 17.53 -21.68 7.93
CA ALA A 334 18.47 -22.79 7.77
C ALA A 334 18.44 -23.76 8.96
N GLU A 335 18.46 -23.26 10.20
CA GLU A 335 18.40 -24.07 11.42
C GLU A 335 17.07 -24.80 11.56
N ASN A 336 15.95 -24.14 11.25
CA ASN A 336 14.62 -24.75 11.31
C ASN A 336 14.45 -25.81 10.22
N ALA A 337 14.92 -25.51 9.01
CA ALA A 337 14.97 -26.49 7.93
C ALA A 337 15.85 -27.68 8.33
N ALA A 338 17.02 -27.46 8.93
CA ALA A 338 17.92 -28.54 9.35
C ALA A 338 17.24 -29.48 10.35
N LYS A 339 16.64 -28.91 11.40
CA LYS A 339 15.91 -29.68 12.43
C LYS A 339 14.78 -30.54 11.87
N LEU A 340 14.05 -30.03 10.88
CA LEU A 340 12.86 -30.69 10.33
C LEU A 340 13.17 -31.61 9.15
N LEU A 341 14.11 -31.25 8.29
CA LEU A 341 14.30 -31.85 6.96
C LEU A 341 15.57 -32.72 6.85
N GLU A 342 16.66 -32.44 7.57
CA GLU A 342 17.85 -33.34 7.55
C GLU A 342 17.52 -34.77 7.99
N PRO A 343 16.65 -35.01 9.00
CA PRO A 343 16.26 -36.36 9.37
C PRO A 343 15.51 -37.15 8.28
N LEU A 344 15.08 -36.48 7.20
CA LEU A 344 14.48 -37.10 6.02
C LEU A 344 15.54 -37.52 4.98
N GLY A 345 16.83 -37.30 5.26
CA GLY A 345 17.94 -37.57 4.34
C GLY A 345 18.22 -36.43 3.35
N LEU A 346 17.89 -35.19 3.73
CA LEU A 346 18.17 -34.00 2.93
C LEU A 346 19.40 -33.26 3.47
N ARG A 347 20.16 -32.65 2.56
CA ARG A 347 21.35 -31.86 2.88
C ARG A 347 21.02 -30.39 2.73
N ILE A 348 21.19 -29.66 3.82
CA ILE A 348 20.84 -28.24 3.90
C ILE A 348 22.11 -27.43 4.06
N ALA A 349 22.20 -26.33 3.32
CA ALA A 349 23.32 -25.40 3.40
C ALA A 349 22.86 -23.99 3.75
N PHE A 350 23.76 -23.25 4.40
CA PHE A 350 23.58 -21.83 4.69
C PHE A 350 24.59 -21.00 3.88
N LEU A 351 24.12 -20.01 3.13
CA LEU A 351 24.99 -19.17 2.27
C LEU A 351 24.68 -17.67 2.44
N THR A 352 25.66 -16.92 2.95
CA THR A 352 25.61 -15.45 3.06
C THR A 352 26.88 -14.80 2.48
N GLY A 353 26.87 -13.47 2.38
CA GLY A 353 28.03 -12.68 1.97
C GLY A 353 29.20 -12.70 2.97
N ASN A 354 28.92 -13.00 4.24
CA ASN A 354 29.88 -12.94 5.34
C ASN A 354 30.65 -14.25 5.59
N ILE A 355 30.41 -15.31 4.80
CA ILE A 355 31.10 -16.60 4.95
C ILE A 355 32.55 -16.48 4.47
N LYS A 356 33.50 -16.97 5.29
CA LYS A 356 34.94 -17.03 4.95
C LYS A 356 35.17 -17.71 3.59
N ALA A 357 36.07 -17.14 2.79
CA ALA A 357 36.31 -17.52 1.39
C ALA A 357 36.54 -19.03 1.17
N ALA A 358 37.28 -19.70 2.07
CA ALA A 358 37.56 -21.14 1.97
C ALA A 358 36.30 -22.02 2.12
N GLY A 359 35.44 -21.71 3.10
CA GLY A 359 34.18 -22.43 3.31
C GLY A 359 33.17 -22.13 2.20
N ARG A 360 33.14 -20.89 1.70
CA ARG A 360 32.28 -20.49 0.58
C ARG A 360 32.63 -21.26 -0.70
N ALA A 361 33.91 -21.41 -1.03
CA ALA A 361 34.35 -22.12 -2.23
C ALA A 361 33.93 -23.61 -2.24
N GLN A 362 34.00 -24.28 -1.08
CA GLN A 362 33.55 -25.67 -0.94
C GLN A 362 32.03 -25.79 -1.09
N LEU A 363 31.27 -24.90 -0.45
CA LEU A 363 29.80 -24.87 -0.57
C LEU A 363 29.33 -24.64 -2.01
N LEU A 364 29.97 -23.72 -2.73
CA LEU A 364 29.63 -23.44 -4.14
C LEU A 364 29.93 -24.65 -5.04
N LYS A 365 31.02 -25.38 -4.78
CA LYS A 365 31.33 -26.63 -5.50
C LYS A 365 30.29 -27.72 -5.21
N ALA A 366 29.92 -27.93 -3.95
CA ALA A 366 28.90 -28.90 -3.56
C ALA A 366 27.52 -28.54 -4.16
N LEU A 367 27.17 -27.25 -4.22
CA LEU A 367 25.93 -26.78 -4.81
C LEU A 367 25.87 -27.05 -6.32
N ALA A 368 26.95 -26.76 -7.05
CA ALA A 368 27.06 -27.02 -8.48
C ALA A 368 27.06 -28.53 -8.79
N ALA A 369 27.66 -29.34 -7.91
CA ALA A 369 27.66 -30.80 -8.01
C ALA A 369 26.28 -31.43 -7.76
N GLY A 370 25.35 -30.69 -7.12
CA GLY A 370 24.03 -31.21 -6.73
C GLY A 370 24.06 -32.00 -5.42
N GLU A 371 25.08 -31.79 -4.58
CA GLU A 371 25.21 -32.44 -3.27
C GLU A 371 24.42 -31.73 -2.17
N ILE A 372 23.86 -30.56 -2.44
CA ILE A 372 23.03 -29.76 -1.53
C ILE A 372 21.62 -29.74 -2.09
N ASP A 373 20.63 -30.13 -1.30
CA ASP A 373 19.22 -30.17 -1.72
C ASP A 373 18.53 -28.82 -1.50
N ILE A 374 18.77 -28.20 -0.34
CA ILE A 374 18.16 -26.93 0.04
C ILE A 374 19.24 -25.96 0.51
N VAL A 375 19.24 -24.74 -0.03
CA VAL A 375 20.13 -23.67 0.43
C VAL A 375 19.32 -22.51 1.00
N ALA A 376 19.62 -22.09 2.23
CA ALA A 376 19.02 -20.92 2.86
C ALA A 376 20.06 -19.79 2.94
N GLY A 377 19.67 -18.55 2.67
CA GLY A 377 20.67 -17.47 2.53
C GLY A 377 20.09 -16.10 2.27
N THR A 378 20.99 -15.14 2.05
CA THR A 378 20.64 -13.77 1.66
C THR A 378 20.75 -13.59 0.15
N HIS A 379 20.78 -12.36 -0.36
CA HIS A 379 20.99 -12.04 -1.78
C HIS A 379 22.23 -12.73 -2.41
N ALA A 380 23.17 -13.21 -1.59
CA ALA A 380 24.30 -14.04 -2.01
C ALA A 380 23.90 -15.29 -2.81
N LEU A 381 22.68 -15.83 -2.60
CA LEU A 381 22.15 -16.99 -3.34
C LEU A 381 22.01 -16.77 -4.85
N PHE A 382 21.91 -15.51 -5.28
CA PHE A 382 21.73 -15.12 -6.68
C PHE A 382 22.95 -14.38 -7.24
N SER A 383 24.07 -14.38 -6.51
CA SER A 383 25.34 -13.83 -7.00
C SER A 383 25.83 -14.60 -8.24
N ARG A 384 26.63 -13.96 -9.10
CA ARG A 384 27.10 -14.56 -10.36
C ARG A 384 27.78 -15.92 -10.14
N ASP A 385 28.55 -16.04 -9.07
CA ASP A 385 29.35 -17.23 -8.74
C ASP A 385 28.52 -18.41 -8.19
N THR A 386 27.25 -18.19 -7.82
CA THR A 386 26.37 -19.24 -7.31
C THR A 386 25.73 -20.00 -8.46
N ILE A 387 26.21 -21.23 -8.70
CA ILE A 387 25.75 -22.11 -9.78
C ILE A 387 25.01 -23.30 -9.16
N TYR A 388 23.82 -23.57 -9.66
CA TYR A 388 22.98 -24.71 -9.26
C TYR A 388 23.07 -25.84 -10.28
N SER A 389 22.96 -27.07 -9.81
CA SER A 389 22.83 -28.24 -10.67
C SER A 389 21.43 -28.29 -11.29
N ASN A 390 20.38 -28.20 -10.48
CA ASN A 390 18.98 -28.37 -10.89
C ASN A 390 18.03 -27.53 -10.00
N LEU A 391 18.11 -26.19 -10.10
CA LEU A 391 17.24 -25.31 -9.32
C LEU A 391 15.80 -25.38 -9.83
N ARG A 392 14.89 -25.87 -8.97
CA ARG A 392 13.47 -26.04 -9.29
C ARG A 392 12.56 -25.06 -8.55
N LEU A 393 12.91 -24.64 -7.34
CA LEU A 393 12.10 -23.71 -6.54
C LEU A 393 12.95 -22.64 -5.88
N VAL A 394 12.45 -21.41 -5.90
CA VAL A 394 12.95 -20.28 -5.14
C VAL A 394 11.87 -19.75 -4.21
N VAL A 395 12.17 -19.75 -2.91
CA VAL A 395 11.33 -19.16 -1.87
C VAL A 395 11.94 -17.82 -1.46
N ILE A 396 11.14 -16.76 -1.42
CA ILE A 396 11.55 -15.42 -0.95
C ILE A 396 10.68 -15.02 0.23
N ASP A 397 11.28 -14.86 1.41
CA ASP A 397 10.59 -14.36 2.60
C ASP A 397 10.70 -12.84 2.72
N GLU A 398 9.65 -12.20 3.25
CA GLU A 398 9.52 -10.74 3.43
C GLU A 398 9.86 -9.91 2.17
N GLN A 399 9.11 -10.16 1.10
CA GLN A 399 9.28 -9.53 -0.21
C GLN A 399 9.43 -8.01 -0.21
N HIS A 400 8.75 -7.28 0.69
CA HIS A 400 8.64 -5.82 0.63
C HIS A 400 9.99 -5.09 0.80
N ARG A 401 11.05 -5.80 1.24
CA ARG A 401 12.43 -5.27 1.29
C ARG A 401 13.23 -5.48 0.00
N PHE A 402 12.67 -6.17 -0.98
CA PHE A 402 13.36 -6.64 -2.17
C PHE A 402 12.75 -6.05 -3.44
N GLY A 403 13.57 -5.31 -4.19
CA GLY A 403 13.15 -4.60 -5.40
C GLY A 403 12.93 -5.50 -6.62
N VAL A 404 12.37 -4.90 -7.68
CA VAL A 404 12.01 -5.56 -8.96
C VAL A 404 13.20 -6.23 -9.65
N THR A 405 14.41 -5.67 -9.53
CA THR A 405 15.64 -6.13 -10.20
C THR A 405 16.09 -7.53 -9.80
N GLN A 406 15.74 -8.00 -8.60
CA GLN A 406 16.12 -9.32 -8.13
C GLN A 406 15.24 -10.44 -8.72
N ARG A 407 14.00 -10.13 -9.14
CA ARG A 407 13.12 -11.09 -9.84
C ARG A 407 13.70 -11.54 -11.18
N GLN A 408 14.29 -10.60 -11.92
CA GLN A 408 15.02 -10.91 -13.17
C GLN A 408 16.26 -11.78 -12.89
N ALA A 409 16.96 -11.54 -11.77
CA ALA A 409 18.09 -12.36 -11.37
C ALA A 409 17.68 -13.81 -11.04
N VAL A 410 16.52 -14.01 -10.41
CA VAL A 410 15.95 -15.34 -10.14
C VAL A 410 15.62 -16.08 -11.45
N MET A 411 14.95 -15.41 -12.39
CA MET A 411 14.63 -15.99 -13.71
C MET A 411 15.89 -16.35 -14.50
N ALA A 412 16.89 -15.47 -14.52
CA ALA A 412 18.17 -15.71 -15.18
C ALA A 412 18.97 -16.87 -14.54
N LYS A 413 18.80 -17.12 -13.24
CA LYS A 413 19.48 -18.21 -12.52
C LYS A 413 18.90 -19.59 -12.78
N GLY A 414 17.59 -19.71 -12.96
CA GLY A 414 17.02 -20.98 -13.44
C GLY A 414 17.49 -21.31 -14.85
N GLN A 415 17.51 -20.33 -15.75
CA GLN A 415 17.99 -20.51 -17.13
C GLN A 415 19.48 -20.88 -17.23
N SER A 416 20.30 -20.51 -16.23
CA SER A 416 21.73 -20.82 -16.15
C SER A 416 22.07 -22.04 -15.29
N SER A 417 21.07 -22.83 -14.87
CA SER A 417 21.30 -24.08 -14.13
C SER A 417 21.86 -25.18 -15.04
N LEU A 418 22.80 -25.98 -14.53
CA LEU A 418 23.61 -26.89 -15.35
C LEU A 418 22.79 -28.03 -16.00
N LYS A 419 21.79 -28.57 -15.30
CA LYS A 419 20.95 -29.69 -15.75
C LYS A 419 19.51 -29.29 -16.06
N ALA A 420 19.06 -28.13 -15.58
CA ALA A 420 17.71 -27.63 -15.79
C ALA A 420 17.75 -26.41 -16.70
N GLN A 421 17.29 -26.55 -17.94
CA GLN A 421 17.00 -25.42 -18.81
C GLN A 421 15.53 -25.03 -18.59
N GLY A 422 15.29 -23.87 -17.98
CA GLY A 422 13.93 -23.34 -17.79
C GLY A 422 13.82 -22.39 -16.61
N THR A 423 12.62 -21.86 -16.36
CA THR A 423 12.36 -20.93 -15.25
C THR A 423 11.98 -21.72 -13.99
N PRO A 424 12.59 -21.44 -12.82
CA PRO A 424 12.24 -22.15 -11.59
C PRO A 424 10.92 -21.64 -11.04
N ASP A 425 10.24 -22.47 -10.25
CA ASP A 425 9.08 -22.07 -9.47
C ASP A 425 9.46 -20.95 -8.49
N LEU A 426 8.58 -19.98 -8.30
CA LEU A 426 8.76 -18.85 -7.39
C LEU A 426 7.64 -18.84 -6.35
N LEU A 427 8.02 -18.91 -5.08
CA LEU A 427 7.13 -18.75 -3.94
C LEU A 427 7.58 -17.54 -3.11
N MET A 428 6.77 -16.49 -3.07
CA MET A 428 7.03 -15.31 -2.26
C MET A 428 6.17 -15.37 -1.00
N MET A 429 6.69 -14.93 0.15
CA MET A 429 5.94 -14.88 1.41
C MET A 429 5.83 -13.45 1.91
N SER A 430 4.65 -13.08 2.41
CA SER A 430 4.43 -11.83 3.11
C SER A 430 3.71 -12.06 4.43
N ALA A 431 4.23 -11.45 5.50
CA ALA A 431 3.54 -11.39 6.79
C ALA A 431 2.43 -10.34 6.84
N THR A 432 2.45 -9.36 5.93
CA THR A 432 1.40 -8.34 5.82
C THR A 432 0.40 -8.78 4.76
N PRO A 433 -0.84 -9.13 5.15
CA PRO A 433 -1.82 -9.58 4.18
C PRO A 433 -2.29 -8.40 3.35
N ILE A 434 -2.16 -8.45 2.02
CA ILE A 434 -2.71 -7.42 1.13
C ILE A 434 -4.01 -7.98 0.57
N PRO A 435 -5.11 -7.20 0.46
CA PRO A 435 -6.34 -7.68 -0.16
C PRO A 435 -6.04 -8.43 -1.46
N ARG A 436 -6.61 -9.63 -1.62
CA ARG A 436 -6.22 -10.57 -2.69
C ARG A 436 -6.23 -9.92 -4.06
N THR A 437 -7.31 -9.21 -4.40
CA THR A 437 -7.46 -8.51 -5.68
C THR A 437 -6.33 -7.52 -5.90
N LEU A 438 -6.00 -6.73 -4.88
CA LEU A 438 -4.91 -5.77 -4.97
C LEU A 438 -3.54 -6.42 -5.07
N ALA A 439 -3.30 -7.49 -4.33
CA ALA A 439 -2.06 -8.27 -4.44
C ALA A 439 -1.90 -8.85 -5.85
N LEU A 440 -2.98 -9.38 -6.42
CA LEU A 440 -3.03 -9.92 -7.76
C LEU A 440 -2.83 -8.86 -8.86
N THR A 441 -3.17 -7.59 -8.61
CA THR A 441 -2.95 -6.47 -9.55
C THR A 441 -1.56 -5.88 -9.39
N VAL A 442 -1.14 -5.58 -8.16
CA VAL A 442 0.14 -4.95 -7.82
C VAL A 442 1.31 -5.88 -8.09
N PHE A 443 1.17 -7.14 -7.65
CA PHE A 443 2.12 -8.19 -7.97
C PHE A 443 1.73 -8.95 -9.22
N GLY A 444 0.69 -8.48 -9.93
CA GLY A 444 0.24 -8.80 -11.30
C GLY A 444 0.36 -10.26 -11.73
N ASP A 445 1.61 -10.60 -11.86
CA ASP A 445 2.21 -11.78 -12.39
C ASP A 445 2.15 -12.96 -11.38
N LEU A 446 1.90 -12.74 -10.09
CA LEU A 446 1.79 -13.79 -9.07
C LEU A 446 0.35 -14.26 -8.81
N ASP A 447 0.13 -15.57 -8.69
CA ASP A 447 -1.06 -16.13 -8.05
C ASP A 447 -1.01 -15.92 -6.53
N VAL A 448 -2.14 -15.83 -5.83
CA VAL A 448 -2.17 -15.54 -4.38
C VAL A 448 -2.85 -16.67 -3.62
N SER A 449 -2.14 -17.24 -2.64
CA SER A 449 -2.69 -18.13 -1.62
C SER A 449 -2.77 -17.41 -0.28
N VAL A 450 -3.79 -17.75 0.51
CA VAL A 450 -4.06 -17.08 1.78
C VAL A 450 -4.29 -18.09 2.89
N ILE A 451 -3.44 -18.07 3.91
CA ILE A 451 -3.66 -18.83 5.16
C ILE A 451 -4.36 -17.91 6.16
N ARG A 452 -5.67 -18.12 6.34
CA ARG A 452 -6.49 -17.40 7.35
C ARG A 452 -6.47 -18.07 8.71
N ASP A 453 -6.36 -19.40 8.73
CA ASP A 453 -6.43 -20.16 9.97
C ASP A 453 -5.16 -20.03 10.79
N MET A 454 -5.33 -19.82 12.10
CA MET A 454 -4.25 -19.87 13.07
C MET A 454 -4.12 -21.29 13.65
N PRO A 455 -2.89 -21.76 13.98
CA PRO A 455 -2.71 -23.04 14.65
C PRO A 455 -3.48 -23.12 15.98
N PRO A 456 -4.06 -24.29 16.31
CA PRO A 456 -4.81 -24.47 17.55
C PRO A 456 -3.92 -24.25 18.78
N GLY A 457 -4.48 -23.65 19.84
CA GLY A 457 -3.77 -23.37 21.10
C GLY A 457 -3.24 -21.94 21.23
N ARG A 458 -3.25 -21.13 20.17
CA ARG A 458 -2.85 -19.71 20.25
C ARG A 458 -3.96 -18.87 20.88
N LYS A 459 -3.67 -18.20 21.99
CA LYS A 459 -4.59 -17.23 22.61
C LYS A 459 -4.50 -15.87 21.91
N PRO A 460 -5.63 -15.16 21.71
CA PRO A 460 -5.61 -13.82 21.15
C PRO A 460 -4.87 -12.85 22.09
N ILE A 461 -4.09 -11.96 21.50
CA ILE A 461 -3.32 -10.96 22.24
C ILE A 461 -4.28 -9.86 22.70
N LYS A 462 -4.30 -9.57 24.00
CA LYS A 462 -5.11 -8.48 24.55
C LYS A 462 -4.42 -7.15 24.28
N THR A 463 -5.02 -6.34 23.43
CA THR A 463 -4.47 -5.02 23.05
C THR A 463 -5.12 -3.93 23.92
N HIS A 464 -4.31 -3.04 24.48
CA HIS A 464 -4.77 -1.89 25.28
C HIS A 464 -4.16 -0.59 24.77
N LEU A 465 -4.97 0.46 24.70
CA LEU A 465 -4.51 1.82 24.44
C LEU A 465 -4.37 2.57 25.76
N VAL A 466 -3.22 3.19 25.97
CA VAL A 466 -2.92 3.95 27.18
C VAL A 466 -2.35 5.31 26.79
N LYS A 467 -2.82 6.36 27.46
CA LYS A 467 -2.27 7.70 27.27
C LYS A 467 -0.94 7.83 28.02
N GLU A 468 0.02 8.56 27.46
CA GLU A 468 1.36 8.80 28.04
C GLU A 468 1.30 9.24 29.51
N SER A 469 0.32 10.06 29.90
CA SER A 469 0.10 10.46 31.30
C SER A 469 -0.17 9.31 32.29
N ASN A 470 -0.48 8.11 31.79
CA ASN A 470 -0.79 6.91 32.57
C ASN A 470 0.26 5.78 32.41
N GLU A 471 1.45 6.08 31.87
CA GLU A 471 2.54 5.11 31.64
C GLU A 471 2.92 4.27 32.89
N ASN A 472 2.84 4.87 34.08
CA ASN A 472 3.16 4.18 35.33
C ASN A 472 2.32 2.92 35.57
N LYS A 473 1.04 2.92 35.14
CA LYS A 473 0.17 1.73 35.23
C LYS A 473 0.66 0.61 34.33
N VAL A 474 1.23 0.95 33.17
CA VAL A 474 1.81 0.00 32.22
C VAL A 474 3.08 -0.62 32.83
N TYR A 475 3.93 0.20 33.44
CA TYR A 475 5.13 -0.29 34.11
C TYR A 475 4.81 -1.21 35.29
N ASP A 476 3.77 -0.91 36.07
CA ASP A 476 3.29 -1.78 37.15
C ASP A 476 2.72 -3.10 36.63
N PHE A 477 2.00 -3.08 35.50
CA PHE A 477 1.52 -4.28 34.85
C PHE A 477 2.67 -5.15 34.33
N ALA A 478 3.62 -4.55 33.60
CA ALA A 478 4.81 -5.25 33.12
C ALA A 478 5.62 -5.85 34.29
N ARG A 479 5.69 -5.17 35.45
CA ARG A 479 6.35 -5.69 36.65
C ARG A 479 5.70 -6.98 37.17
N LYS A 480 4.38 -7.11 37.06
CA LYS A 480 3.66 -8.35 37.45
C LYS A 480 4.02 -9.52 36.52
N GLU A 481 4.07 -9.27 35.21
CA GLU A 481 4.48 -10.27 34.23
C GLU A 481 5.94 -10.72 34.44
N LEU A 482 6.85 -9.77 34.69
CA LEU A 482 8.25 -10.07 35.00
C LEU A 482 8.39 -10.84 36.32
N ALA A 483 7.57 -10.55 37.33
CA ALA A 483 7.53 -11.29 38.59
C ALA A 483 7.02 -12.72 38.43
N ALA A 484 6.13 -12.96 37.46
CA ALA A 484 5.69 -14.31 37.08
C ALA A 484 6.75 -15.10 36.29
N GLY A 485 7.92 -14.50 36.01
CA GLY A 485 9.04 -15.14 35.31
C GLY A 485 9.06 -14.92 33.80
N HIS A 486 8.07 -14.20 33.27
CA HIS A 486 7.98 -13.85 31.85
C HIS A 486 8.94 -12.72 31.46
N GLN A 487 8.90 -12.35 30.18
CA GLN A 487 9.76 -11.33 29.58
C GLN A 487 8.92 -10.26 28.87
N ALA A 488 9.48 -9.05 28.75
CA ALA A 488 8.79 -7.90 28.17
C ALA A 488 9.62 -7.18 27.11
N TYR A 489 8.96 -6.76 26.03
CA TYR A 489 9.50 -5.86 25.01
C TYR A 489 9.04 -4.42 25.27
N PHE A 490 9.96 -3.46 25.13
CA PHE A 490 9.68 -2.03 25.12
C PHE A 490 10.20 -1.43 23.82
N VAL A 491 9.29 -0.95 22.97
CA VAL A 491 9.60 -0.48 21.62
C VAL A 491 9.39 1.02 21.52
N TYR A 492 10.38 1.71 20.98
CA TYR A 492 10.39 3.16 20.82
C TYR A 492 10.53 3.53 19.33
N PRO A 493 9.82 4.55 18.83
CA PRO A 493 9.97 4.97 17.44
C PRO A 493 11.32 5.67 17.26
N LEU A 494 11.85 5.56 16.05
CA LEU A 494 12.91 6.46 15.59
C LEU A 494 12.22 7.76 15.15
N ILE A 495 12.52 8.88 15.78
CA ILE A 495 12.05 10.19 15.27
C ILE A 495 12.72 10.44 13.90
N GLY A 496 11.94 10.96 12.95
CA GLY A 496 12.17 10.84 11.51
C GLY A 496 13.43 11.47 10.92
N GLU A 497 13.67 11.11 9.66
CA GLU A 497 14.77 11.50 8.76
C GLU A 497 14.64 12.94 8.22
N GLY A 498 14.30 13.90 9.08
CA GLY A 498 14.35 15.33 8.77
C GLY A 498 15.62 15.95 9.35
N GLU A 499 16.47 16.50 8.48
CA GLU A 499 17.75 17.19 8.75
C GLU A 499 19.00 16.30 8.98
N PRO A 500 20.15 16.60 8.31
CA PRO A 500 21.41 15.85 8.44
C PRO A 500 22.08 15.86 9.83
N GLY A 501 21.39 16.29 10.89
CA GLY A 501 21.88 16.37 12.28
C GLY A 501 21.02 15.67 13.35
N SER A 502 19.75 15.35 13.07
CA SER A 502 18.76 14.91 14.08
C SER A 502 18.85 13.42 14.47
N ARG A 503 19.45 12.58 13.63
CA ARG A 503 19.62 11.13 13.89
C ARG A 503 20.46 10.80 15.13
N ALA A 504 21.28 11.73 15.64
CA ALA A 504 22.09 11.53 16.84
C ALA A 504 21.35 11.85 18.15
N GLU A 505 20.30 12.67 18.11
CA GLU A 505 19.48 13.03 19.29
C GLU A 505 18.48 11.92 19.60
N ASN A 506 17.86 11.34 18.57
CA ASN A 506 16.84 10.29 18.71
C ASN A 506 17.35 8.98 19.34
N LEU A 507 18.65 8.68 19.16
CA LEU A 507 19.29 7.52 19.80
C LEU A 507 19.62 7.78 21.27
N LYS A 508 19.84 9.05 21.65
CA LYS A 508 20.03 9.42 23.06
C LYS A 508 18.75 9.18 23.83
N ASP A 509 17.58 9.41 23.23
CA ASP A 509 16.30 9.19 23.90
C ASP A 509 16.07 7.72 24.25
N VAL A 510 16.35 6.80 23.32
CA VAL A 510 16.15 5.36 23.55
C VAL A 510 17.18 4.79 24.52
N THR A 511 18.45 5.22 24.45
CA THR A 511 19.45 4.86 25.46
C THR A 511 19.07 5.40 26.83
N THR A 512 18.57 6.63 26.91
CA THR A 512 18.11 7.25 28.17
C THR A 512 16.91 6.51 28.74
N MET A 513 15.95 6.12 27.89
CA MET A 513 14.80 5.34 28.30
C MET A 513 15.17 3.92 28.72
N ALA A 514 16.11 3.27 28.03
CA ALA A 514 16.65 1.96 28.45
C ALA A 514 17.37 2.05 29.80
N GLU A 515 18.13 3.12 30.03
CA GLU A 515 18.73 3.40 31.34
C GLU A 515 17.68 3.68 32.42
N LYS A 516 16.62 4.43 32.10
CA LYS A 516 15.47 4.66 33.00
C LYS A 516 14.79 3.34 33.36
N LEU A 517 14.57 2.47 32.37
CA LEU A 517 14.03 1.13 32.58
C LEU A 517 14.92 0.30 33.51
N ALA A 518 16.24 0.29 33.26
CA ALA A 518 17.20 -0.50 34.02
C ALA A 518 17.42 0.02 35.45
N LYS A 519 17.58 1.34 35.64
CA LYS A 519 17.96 1.94 36.92
C LYS A 519 16.76 2.28 37.79
N THR A 520 15.65 2.73 37.18
CA THR A 520 14.54 3.35 37.91
C THR A 520 13.30 2.46 37.95
N ILE A 521 12.88 1.91 36.80
CA ILE A 521 11.58 1.24 36.68
C ILE A 521 11.66 -0.25 37.06
N PHE A 522 12.71 -0.94 36.57
CA PHE A 522 12.95 -2.38 36.73
C PHE A 522 14.34 -2.71 37.29
N PRO A 523 14.78 -2.12 38.42
CA PRO A 523 16.14 -2.33 38.97
C PRO A 523 16.46 -3.78 39.36
N LYS A 524 15.45 -4.64 39.50
CA LYS A 524 15.60 -6.06 39.84
C LYS A 524 15.79 -6.98 38.63
N TYR A 525 15.60 -6.47 37.42
CA TYR A 525 15.56 -7.28 36.21
C TYR A 525 16.64 -6.84 35.22
N PRO A 526 17.36 -7.79 34.60
CA PRO A 526 18.33 -7.47 33.56
C PRO A 526 17.63 -6.90 32.32
N VAL A 527 18.05 -5.71 31.92
CA VAL A 527 17.55 -4.98 30.76
C VAL A 527 18.65 -4.92 29.70
N ALA A 528 18.32 -5.23 28.45
CA ALA A 528 19.20 -5.02 27.31
C ALA A 528 18.60 -4.03 26.32
N LEU A 529 19.46 -3.36 25.55
CA LEU A 529 19.09 -2.39 24.52
C LEU A 529 19.49 -2.90 23.14
N ILE A 530 18.60 -2.74 22.16
CA ILE A 530 18.87 -3.02 20.75
C ILE A 530 18.48 -1.82 19.87
N HIS A 531 19.43 -1.31 19.11
CA HIS A 531 19.17 -0.25 18.13
C HIS A 531 19.97 -0.44 16.84
N SER A 532 19.59 0.29 15.79
CA SER A 532 20.19 0.20 14.45
C SER A 532 21.72 0.34 14.41
N ARG A 533 22.32 1.15 15.29
CA ARG A 533 23.79 1.38 15.35
C ARG A 533 24.62 0.27 16.01
N LEU A 534 24.03 -0.68 16.73
CA LEU A 534 24.80 -1.81 17.27
C LEU A 534 25.31 -2.66 16.11
N ASP A 535 26.50 -3.23 16.25
CA ASP A 535 26.98 -4.19 15.27
C ASP A 535 26.08 -5.45 15.26
N GLU A 536 26.17 -6.24 14.18
CA GLU A 536 25.29 -7.40 14.02
C GLU A 536 25.58 -8.49 15.06
N GLU A 537 26.82 -8.56 15.55
CA GLU A 537 27.26 -9.53 16.56
C GLU A 537 26.72 -9.20 17.96
N GLU A 538 26.73 -7.93 18.37
CA GLU A 538 26.15 -7.40 19.62
C GLU A 538 24.63 -7.57 19.63
N LYS A 539 23.96 -7.25 18.50
CA LYS A 539 22.52 -7.50 18.36
C LYS A 539 22.20 -8.98 18.55
N GLN A 540 22.99 -9.87 17.94
CA GLN A 540 22.80 -11.30 18.06
C GLN A 540 23.02 -11.78 19.51
N LYS A 541 24.10 -11.33 20.17
CA LYS A 541 24.37 -11.65 21.59
C LYS A 541 23.24 -11.21 22.51
N ALA A 542 22.75 -9.99 22.36
CA ALA A 542 21.65 -9.46 23.16
C ALA A 542 20.35 -10.25 22.94
N MET A 543 20.03 -10.60 21.68
CA MET A 543 18.85 -11.40 21.35
C MET A 543 18.96 -12.85 21.86
N GLU A 544 20.13 -13.47 21.78
CA GLU A 544 20.36 -14.81 22.32
C GLU A 544 20.23 -14.83 23.85
N ALA A 545 20.80 -13.84 24.53
CA ALA A 545 20.65 -13.68 25.98
C ALA A 545 19.18 -13.48 26.38
N PHE A 546 18.43 -12.68 25.60
CA PHE A 546 16.99 -12.53 25.80
C PHE A 546 16.26 -13.85 25.54
N ARG A 547 16.54 -14.58 24.46
CA ARG A 547 15.92 -15.88 24.19
C ARG A 547 16.19 -16.93 25.27
N ARG A 548 17.39 -16.94 25.87
CA ARG A 548 17.75 -17.84 26.98
C ARG A 548 17.13 -17.41 28.32
N GLY A 549 16.49 -16.25 28.39
CA GLY A 549 15.88 -15.72 29.60
C GLY A 549 16.88 -15.06 30.57
N GLU A 550 18.13 -14.88 30.15
CA GLU A 550 19.18 -14.15 30.90
C GLU A 550 18.84 -12.66 30.98
N VAL A 551 18.21 -12.11 29.94
CA VAL A 551 17.65 -10.76 29.91
C VAL A 551 16.14 -10.86 30.02
N LYS A 552 15.53 -10.06 30.90
CA LYS A 552 14.08 -10.09 31.15
C LYS A 552 13.33 -8.96 30.44
N VAL A 553 13.99 -7.83 30.20
CA VAL A 553 13.40 -6.69 29.49
C VAL A 553 14.28 -6.32 28.30
N LEU A 554 13.67 -6.20 27.11
CA LEU A 554 14.37 -5.76 25.92
C LEU A 554 13.82 -4.41 25.46
N ALA A 555 14.64 -3.36 25.58
CA ALA A 555 14.37 -2.05 24.99
C ALA A 555 14.87 -2.03 23.55
N ALA A 556 14.03 -1.63 22.60
CA ALA A 556 14.40 -1.63 21.19
C ALA A 556 13.81 -0.45 20.40
N THR A 557 14.57 0.01 19.41
CA THR A 557 14.00 0.87 18.34
C THR A 557 13.16 0.05 17.37
N SER A 558 12.42 0.71 16.47
CA SER A 558 11.59 0.12 15.38
C SER A 558 12.24 -1.03 14.57
N VAL A 559 13.52 -1.30 14.78
CA VAL A 559 14.28 -2.49 14.39
C VAL A 559 14.06 -3.70 15.35
N VAL A 560 12.81 -4.05 15.69
CA VAL A 560 12.47 -5.41 16.16
C VAL A 560 12.05 -6.30 14.98
N GLU A 561 12.61 -6.01 13.81
CA GLU A 561 12.51 -6.85 12.61
C GLU A 561 13.33 -8.14 12.70
N VAL A 562 13.95 -8.40 13.85
CA VAL A 562 14.69 -9.64 14.03
C VAL A 562 13.70 -10.76 14.34
N GLY A 563 13.62 -11.74 13.43
CA GLY A 563 12.77 -12.93 13.40
C GLY A 563 12.67 -13.82 14.65
N VAL A 564 13.29 -13.46 15.77
CA VAL A 564 13.47 -14.35 16.90
C VAL A 564 12.14 -14.57 17.62
N ASP A 565 11.75 -15.83 17.66
CA ASP A 565 10.66 -16.34 18.47
C ASP A 565 11.11 -16.44 19.94
N VAL A 566 10.41 -15.74 20.84
CA VAL A 566 10.62 -15.85 22.30
C VAL A 566 9.31 -16.25 22.95
N PRO A 567 9.03 -17.56 23.13
CA PRO A 567 7.75 -18.04 23.65
C PRO A 567 7.40 -17.52 25.06
N ASN A 568 8.41 -17.20 25.87
CA ASN A 568 8.25 -16.69 27.23
C ASN A 568 8.03 -15.16 27.31
N ALA A 569 8.03 -14.45 26.18
CA ALA A 569 7.71 -13.03 26.13
C ALA A 569 6.19 -12.83 26.03
N THR A 570 5.59 -12.33 27.12
CA THR A 570 4.13 -12.15 27.25
C THR A 570 3.68 -10.69 27.11
N CYS A 571 4.58 -9.73 27.29
CA CYS A 571 4.24 -8.31 27.28
C CYS A 571 4.98 -7.55 26.17
N MET A 572 4.23 -6.85 25.31
CA MET A 572 4.73 -5.91 24.30
C MET A 572 4.26 -4.51 24.66
N VAL A 573 5.17 -3.58 24.92
CA VAL A 573 4.89 -2.16 25.19
C VAL A 573 5.47 -1.33 24.05
N ILE A 574 4.63 -0.56 23.38
CA ILE A 574 5.01 0.33 22.27
C ILE A 574 4.75 1.76 22.73
N GLU A 575 5.82 2.51 22.90
CA GLU A 575 5.78 3.94 23.26
C GLU A 575 5.55 4.77 21.99
N HIS A 576 4.83 5.90 22.11
CA HIS A 576 4.46 6.77 20.98
C HIS A 576 3.92 5.99 19.76
N ALA A 577 2.96 5.10 20.01
CA ALA A 577 2.40 4.18 19.02
C ALA A 577 1.80 4.90 17.79
N GLU A 578 1.35 6.14 17.93
CA GLU A 578 0.85 7.02 16.86
C GLU A 578 1.86 7.24 15.73
N ARG A 579 3.15 7.16 16.05
CA ARG A 579 4.25 7.36 15.09
C ARG A 579 4.54 6.13 14.22
N PHE A 580 3.94 4.98 14.54
CA PHE A 580 4.12 3.76 13.78
C PHE A 580 2.99 3.58 12.76
N GLY A 581 3.35 3.07 11.57
CA GLY A 581 2.37 2.57 10.61
C GLY A 581 1.63 1.35 11.16
N LEU A 582 0.38 1.14 10.74
CA LEU A 582 -0.47 0.07 11.26
C LEU A 582 0.14 -1.33 11.01
N SER A 583 0.72 -1.54 9.83
CA SER A 583 1.46 -2.77 9.51
C SER A 583 2.61 -3.06 10.48
N ALA A 584 3.36 -2.03 10.89
CA ALA A 584 4.47 -2.16 11.83
C ALA A 584 3.96 -2.50 13.23
N LEU A 585 2.89 -1.83 13.69
CA LEU A 585 2.23 -2.14 14.97
C LEU A 585 1.72 -3.58 15.02
N HIS A 586 1.15 -4.07 13.93
CA HIS A 586 0.68 -5.45 13.82
C HIS A 586 1.82 -6.47 13.85
N GLN A 587 2.91 -6.20 13.15
CA GLN A 587 4.11 -7.04 13.20
C GLN A 587 4.72 -7.08 14.60
N LEU A 588 4.82 -5.93 15.29
CA LEU A 588 5.30 -5.83 16.67
C LEU A 588 4.38 -6.60 17.61
N ARG A 589 3.06 -6.42 17.51
CA ARG A 589 2.08 -7.21 18.26
C ARG A 589 2.30 -8.71 18.05
N GLY A 590 2.53 -9.15 16.83
CA GLY A 590 2.78 -10.56 16.49
C GLY A 590 4.07 -11.18 17.04
N ARG A 591 4.95 -10.40 17.68
CA ARG A 591 6.17 -10.89 18.35
C ARG A 591 5.90 -11.56 19.70
N VAL A 592 4.76 -11.24 20.33
CA VAL A 592 4.31 -11.90 21.57
C VAL A 592 3.17 -12.89 21.30
N GLY A 593 2.78 -13.70 22.29
CA GLY A 593 1.70 -14.69 22.12
C GLY A 593 2.12 -15.91 21.32
N ARG A 594 3.36 -16.38 21.54
CA ARG A 594 3.92 -17.60 20.95
C ARG A 594 3.98 -18.80 21.91
N GLY A 595 3.87 -18.56 23.21
CA GLY A 595 3.67 -19.60 24.22
C GLY A 595 2.20 -19.81 24.60
N GLU A 596 1.96 -20.67 25.59
CA GLU A 596 0.60 -20.95 26.11
C GLU A 596 0.05 -19.84 27.04
N ALA A 597 0.94 -18.97 27.52
CA ALA A 597 0.61 -17.86 28.41
C ALA A 597 -0.18 -16.76 27.67
N GLN A 598 -1.11 -16.12 28.38
CA GLN A 598 -1.84 -14.98 27.84
C GLN A 598 -0.86 -13.83 27.58
N SER A 599 -0.90 -13.26 26.38
CA SER A 599 -0.04 -12.14 26.01
C SER A 599 -0.81 -10.83 25.86
N TYR A 600 -0.09 -9.72 26.04
CA TYR A 600 -0.62 -8.37 26.10
C TYR A 600 0.20 -7.45 25.20
N CYS A 601 -0.49 -6.58 24.47
CA CYS A 601 0.11 -5.52 23.66
C CYS A 601 -0.43 -4.18 24.15
N ILE A 602 0.45 -3.30 24.60
CA ILE A 602 0.10 -2.02 25.20
C ILE A 602 0.66 -0.91 24.31
N LEU A 603 -0.24 -0.10 23.77
CA LEU A 603 0.06 1.01 22.87
C LEU A 603 -0.05 2.31 23.65
N ILE A 604 1.09 2.93 23.94
CA ILE A 604 1.14 4.22 24.62
C ILE A 604 1.14 5.33 23.57
N TYR A 605 0.27 6.33 23.72
CA TYR A 605 0.16 7.44 22.78
C TYR A 605 0.18 8.81 23.45
N SER A 606 0.67 9.82 22.73
CA SER A 606 0.71 11.22 23.18
C SER A 606 -0.47 12.04 22.64
N ASP A 607 -0.96 13.01 23.43
CA ASP A 607 -2.10 13.88 23.08
C ASP A 607 -1.73 14.99 22.07
N GLN A 608 -0.44 15.23 21.84
CA GLN A 608 0.02 16.38 21.05
C GLN A 608 -0.35 16.31 19.56
N GLU A 609 -0.83 15.16 19.08
CA GLU A 609 -1.23 14.92 17.67
C GLU A 609 -2.70 14.46 17.54
N ILE A 610 -3.48 14.54 18.61
CA ILE A 610 -4.93 14.28 18.59
C ILE A 610 -5.63 15.61 18.88
N PRO A 611 -6.56 16.09 18.02
CA PRO A 611 -7.27 17.33 18.26
C PRO A 611 -7.83 17.40 19.68
N PRO A 612 -7.64 18.51 20.42
CA PRO A 612 -8.07 18.66 21.82
C PRO A 612 -9.59 18.48 22.03
N GLU A 613 -10.36 18.45 20.94
CA GLU A 613 -11.79 18.15 20.87
C GLU A 613 -12.13 16.69 21.23
N LEU A 614 -11.13 15.80 21.22
CA LEU A 614 -11.29 14.34 21.42
C LEU A 614 -10.81 13.86 22.81
N VAL A 615 -10.34 14.75 23.68
CA VAL A 615 -9.86 14.38 25.02
C VAL A 615 -11.04 14.38 26.00
N GLY A 616 -11.59 13.20 26.27
CA GLY A 616 -12.61 12.98 27.31
C GLY A 616 -14.01 12.60 26.81
N VAL A 617 -14.20 12.41 25.50
CA VAL A 617 -15.48 11.95 24.93
C VAL A 617 -15.46 10.44 24.75
N ASN A 618 -16.56 9.78 25.14
CA ASN A 618 -16.76 8.35 24.95
C ASN A 618 -16.66 8.01 23.44
N PRO A 619 -15.76 7.11 23.00
CA PRO A 619 -15.43 6.88 21.58
C PRO A 619 -16.58 6.32 20.71
N GLU A 620 -17.77 6.16 21.26
CA GLU A 620 -19.00 5.76 20.57
C GLU A 620 -19.82 6.96 20.06
N ILE A 621 -19.50 8.21 20.45
CA ILE A 621 -20.31 9.41 20.16
C ILE A 621 -19.72 10.26 19.01
N LEU A 622 -18.53 9.93 18.52
CA LEU A 622 -17.83 10.75 17.51
C LEU A 622 -18.19 10.35 16.08
N SER A 623 -18.47 11.34 15.24
CA SER A 623 -18.70 11.16 13.81
C SER A 623 -17.44 10.62 13.10
N GLU A 624 -17.59 9.88 12.00
CA GLU A 624 -16.46 9.24 11.30
C GLU A 624 -15.43 10.23 10.73
N ASP A 625 -15.81 11.49 10.52
CA ASP A 625 -15.01 12.49 9.82
C ASP A 625 -14.03 13.29 10.72
N GLU A 626 -14.22 13.28 12.05
CA GLU A 626 -13.49 14.16 12.98
C GLU A 626 -12.25 13.53 13.65
N ARG A 627 -11.97 12.25 13.40
CA ARG A 627 -10.77 11.59 13.96
C ARG A 627 -9.53 11.86 13.12
N SER A 628 -8.43 12.28 13.74
CA SER A 628 -7.11 12.34 13.08
C SER A 628 -6.76 10.96 12.48
N LYS A 629 -6.03 10.96 11.37
CA LYS A 629 -5.65 9.74 10.63
C LYS A 629 -4.89 8.76 11.54
N GLU A 630 -4.13 9.30 12.49
CA GLU A 630 -3.35 8.63 13.52
C GLU A 630 -4.26 7.97 14.56
N GLY A 631 -5.27 8.68 15.07
CA GLY A 631 -6.26 8.13 16.00
C GLY A 631 -7.13 7.02 15.38
N LYS A 632 -7.47 7.15 14.09
CA LYS A 632 -8.17 6.08 13.34
C LYS A 632 -7.32 4.80 13.27
N ARG A 633 -6.00 4.91 13.07
CA ARG A 633 -5.08 3.75 13.05
C ARG A 633 -5.05 3.01 14.38
N LEU A 634 -4.82 3.72 15.48
CA LEU A 634 -4.75 3.11 16.81
C LEU A 634 -6.06 2.39 17.18
N MET A 635 -7.21 2.96 16.81
CA MET A 635 -8.51 2.34 17.05
C MET A 635 -8.69 1.03 16.26
N VAL A 636 -8.17 0.93 15.04
CA VAL A 636 -8.19 -0.32 14.26
C VAL A 636 -7.38 -1.41 14.96
N MET A 637 -6.18 -1.09 15.47
CA MET A 637 -5.35 -2.04 16.24
C MET A 637 -6.03 -2.53 17.53
N LEU A 638 -6.84 -1.68 18.17
CA LEU A 638 -7.60 -2.06 19.36
C LEU A 638 -8.75 -3.01 19.01
N LYS A 639 -9.51 -2.69 17.95
CA LYS A 639 -10.75 -3.39 17.61
C LYS A 639 -10.52 -4.74 16.93
N SER A 640 -9.48 -4.85 16.11
CA SER A 640 -9.22 -6.06 15.33
C SER A 640 -7.94 -6.76 15.74
N SER A 641 -8.02 -8.08 15.90
CA SER A 641 -6.86 -8.97 15.98
C SER A 641 -6.50 -9.58 14.62
N ASP A 642 -7.33 -9.41 13.60
CA ASP A 642 -7.13 -10.00 12.28
C ASP A 642 -6.17 -9.14 11.44
N GLY A 643 -5.02 -9.72 11.08
CA GLY A 643 -4.03 -9.07 10.22
C GLY A 643 -4.57 -8.63 8.86
N PHE A 644 -5.61 -9.30 8.33
CA PHE A 644 -6.23 -8.95 7.04
C PHE A 644 -7.06 -7.67 7.16
N GLU A 645 -7.93 -7.59 8.16
CA GLU A 645 -8.74 -6.40 8.41
C GLU A 645 -7.86 -5.18 8.72
N ILE A 646 -6.82 -5.39 9.52
CA ILE A 646 -5.82 -4.36 9.82
C ILE A 646 -5.18 -3.88 8.53
N ALA A 647 -4.65 -4.77 7.69
CA ALA A 647 -3.94 -4.35 6.49
C ALA A 647 -4.85 -3.67 5.45
N GLU A 648 -6.11 -4.09 5.32
CA GLU A 648 -7.12 -3.39 4.51
C GLU A 648 -7.36 -1.95 5.00
N LYS A 649 -7.51 -1.76 6.32
CA LYS A 649 -7.67 -0.43 6.90
C LYS A 649 -6.38 0.40 6.81
N ASP A 650 -5.19 -0.19 6.99
CA ASP A 650 -3.90 0.50 6.83
C ASP A 650 -3.78 1.06 5.42
N LEU A 651 -4.16 0.24 4.45
CA LEU A 651 -4.12 0.53 3.04
C LEU A 651 -5.07 1.68 2.67
N ILE A 652 -6.32 1.64 3.14
CA ILE A 652 -7.29 2.74 2.98
C ILE A 652 -6.74 4.03 3.63
N LEU A 653 -6.15 3.92 4.83
CA LEU A 653 -5.64 5.07 5.56
C LEU A 653 -4.37 5.64 4.92
N ARG A 654 -3.47 4.83 4.37
CA ARG A 654 -2.25 5.28 3.67
C ARG A 654 -2.53 5.85 2.29
N GLY A 655 -3.53 5.32 1.59
CA GLY A 655 -3.72 5.52 0.16
C GLY A 655 -2.84 4.57 -0.67
N PRO A 656 -3.23 4.27 -1.92
CA PRO A 656 -2.65 3.19 -2.75
C PRO A 656 -1.18 3.38 -3.14
N GLY A 657 -0.65 4.61 -3.13
CA GLY A 657 0.66 4.96 -3.70
C GLY A 657 1.90 4.31 -3.05
N GLN A 658 1.79 3.73 -1.85
CA GLN A 658 2.95 3.22 -1.10
C GLN A 658 3.16 1.70 -1.16
N ILE A 659 2.22 0.91 -1.67
CA ILE A 659 2.21 -0.56 -1.52
C ILE A 659 3.35 -1.25 -2.27
N ALA A 660 3.85 -0.65 -3.34
CA ALA A 660 4.83 -1.28 -4.23
C ALA A 660 6.04 -0.41 -4.57
N GLY A 661 6.35 0.61 -3.75
CA GLY A 661 7.36 1.60 -4.17
C GLY A 661 6.95 2.27 -5.49
N ILE A 662 5.65 2.54 -5.65
CA ILE A 662 5.07 3.11 -6.87
C ILE A 662 5.66 4.50 -7.14
N GLU A 663 6.05 5.23 -6.09
CA GLU A 663 6.83 6.47 -6.21
C GLU A 663 8.20 6.29 -6.88
N GLN A 664 8.86 5.13 -6.76
CA GLN A 664 10.15 4.88 -7.43
C GLN A 664 10.00 4.25 -8.82
N SER A 665 8.88 3.58 -9.10
CA SER A 665 8.71 2.84 -10.36
C SER A 665 7.90 3.58 -11.42
N GLY A 666 7.12 4.61 -11.07
CA GLY A 666 6.29 5.36 -12.04
C GLY A 666 5.28 4.50 -12.82
N TYR A 667 5.16 3.22 -12.45
CA TYR A 667 4.63 2.13 -13.27
C TYR A 667 3.09 2.00 -13.18
N LEU A 668 2.47 2.65 -12.17
CA LEU A 668 1.03 2.57 -11.88
C LEU A 668 0.44 3.95 -11.58
N ALA A 669 0.67 4.92 -12.46
CA ALA A 669 0.00 6.22 -12.39
C ALA A 669 -1.42 6.08 -12.97
N LEU A 670 -2.35 5.54 -12.17
CA LEU A 670 -3.79 5.62 -12.47
C LEU A 670 -4.24 7.08 -12.29
N GLY A 671 -5.04 7.59 -13.21
CA GLY A 671 -5.48 8.98 -13.20
C GLY A 671 -6.62 9.21 -12.21
N LEU A 672 -7.70 8.42 -12.35
CA LEU A 672 -8.91 8.54 -11.52
C LEU A 672 -9.16 7.29 -10.68
N ALA A 673 -8.75 6.13 -11.15
CA ALA A 673 -8.95 4.87 -10.47
C ALA A 673 -8.05 4.71 -9.25
N ASP A 674 -8.63 4.21 -8.16
CA ASP A 674 -7.89 3.79 -6.98
C ASP A 674 -8.16 2.29 -6.77
N PRO A 675 -7.16 1.40 -6.95
CA PRO A 675 -7.34 -0.05 -6.83
C PRO A 675 -7.90 -0.53 -5.48
N VAL A 676 -7.76 0.28 -4.43
CA VAL A 676 -8.28 0.01 -3.09
C VAL A 676 -9.73 0.45 -2.99
N ARG A 677 -10.00 1.73 -3.30
CA ARG A 677 -11.35 2.30 -3.28
C ARG A 677 -12.28 1.57 -4.25
N ASP A 678 -11.75 1.17 -5.39
CA ASP A 678 -12.48 0.58 -6.51
C ASP A 678 -12.29 -0.94 -6.63
N ALA A 679 -12.02 -1.63 -5.52
CA ALA A 679 -11.74 -3.07 -5.48
C ALA A 679 -12.82 -3.94 -6.19
N ASP A 680 -14.11 -3.58 -6.10
CA ASP A 680 -15.20 -4.28 -6.79
C ASP A 680 -15.17 -4.08 -8.31
N LYS A 681 -14.72 -2.90 -8.77
CA LYS A 681 -14.54 -2.61 -10.20
C LYS A 681 -13.31 -3.35 -10.72
N LEU A 682 -12.23 -3.37 -9.93
CA LEU A 682 -11.00 -4.10 -10.22
C LEU A 682 -11.23 -5.60 -10.36
N ALA A 683 -12.00 -6.21 -9.45
CA ALA A 683 -12.32 -7.64 -9.51
C ALA A 683 -13.09 -8.01 -10.79
N ARG A 684 -14.04 -7.16 -11.21
CA ARG A 684 -14.78 -7.34 -12.47
C ARG A 684 -13.91 -7.12 -13.70
N ALA A 685 -13.15 -6.03 -13.71
CA ALA A 685 -12.19 -5.72 -14.77
C ALA A 685 -11.20 -6.86 -14.99
N ARG A 686 -10.71 -7.47 -13.90
CA ARG A 686 -9.86 -8.66 -13.94
C ARG A 686 -10.57 -9.86 -14.57
N ALA A 687 -11.78 -10.18 -14.11
CA ALA A 687 -12.54 -11.32 -14.63
C ALA A 687 -12.77 -11.19 -16.15
N ASP A 688 -13.14 -10.01 -16.62
CA ASP A 688 -13.32 -9.74 -18.05
C ASP A 688 -12.01 -9.83 -18.82
N ALA A 689 -10.94 -9.18 -18.33
CA ALA A 689 -9.63 -9.17 -18.98
C ALA A 689 -9.06 -10.59 -19.14
N PHE A 690 -9.09 -11.40 -18.07
CA PHE A 690 -8.61 -12.77 -18.11
C PHE A 690 -9.50 -13.67 -18.99
N ALA A 691 -10.83 -13.49 -18.97
CA ALA A 691 -11.72 -14.27 -19.83
C ALA A 691 -11.48 -13.99 -21.33
N ILE A 692 -11.14 -12.76 -21.69
CA ILE A 692 -10.76 -12.38 -23.06
C ILE A 692 -9.42 -13.02 -23.42
N LEU A 693 -8.40 -12.82 -22.58
CA LEU A 693 -7.06 -13.32 -22.83
C LEU A 693 -7.00 -14.86 -22.86
N GLU A 694 -7.81 -15.58 -22.08
CA GLU A 694 -7.83 -17.06 -22.09
C GLU A 694 -8.38 -17.61 -23.42
N LYS A 695 -9.33 -16.91 -24.03
CA LYS A 695 -9.89 -17.29 -25.33
C LYS A 695 -9.02 -16.84 -26.49
N ASP A 696 -8.37 -15.68 -26.36
CA ASP A 696 -7.56 -15.07 -27.41
C ASP A 696 -6.29 -14.41 -26.82
N PRO A 697 -5.26 -15.21 -26.47
CA PRO A 697 -4.05 -14.70 -25.81
C PRO A 697 -3.28 -13.67 -26.64
N GLY A 698 -3.39 -13.76 -27.97
CA GLY A 698 -2.75 -12.84 -28.90
C GLY A 698 -3.60 -11.63 -29.29
N LEU A 699 -4.85 -11.55 -28.82
CA LEU A 699 -5.84 -10.55 -29.23
C LEU A 699 -6.00 -10.47 -30.77
N LEU A 700 -5.95 -11.62 -31.44
CA LEU A 700 -5.95 -11.73 -32.90
C LEU A 700 -7.36 -11.71 -33.50
N GLN A 701 -8.39 -12.03 -32.71
CA GLN A 701 -9.79 -12.04 -33.15
C GLN A 701 -10.26 -10.63 -33.53
N PRO A 702 -11.11 -10.48 -34.57
CA PRO A 702 -11.56 -9.17 -35.05
C PRO A 702 -12.14 -8.27 -33.96
N GLU A 703 -12.85 -8.85 -33.00
CA GLU A 703 -13.51 -8.17 -31.89
C GLU A 703 -12.49 -7.63 -30.87
N ASN A 704 -11.32 -8.26 -30.77
CA ASN A 704 -10.26 -7.94 -29.81
C ASN A 704 -9.14 -7.07 -30.38
N ARG A 705 -9.06 -6.92 -31.71
CA ARG A 705 -8.02 -6.10 -32.39
C ARG A 705 -7.95 -4.67 -31.88
N ARG A 706 -9.09 -4.10 -31.45
CA ARG A 706 -9.11 -2.74 -30.90
C ARG A 706 -8.32 -2.67 -29.59
N MET A 707 -8.49 -3.65 -28.71
CA MET A 707 -7.71 -3.73 -27.46
C MET A 707 -6.22 -3.95 -27.73
N ALA A 708 -5.87 -4.78 -28.71
CA ALA A 708 -4.49 -4.95 -29.15
C ALA A 708 -3.89 -3.61 -29.61
N ALA A 709 -4.63 -2.86 -30.43
CA ALA A 709 -4.21 -1.55 -30.92
C ALA A 709 -4.02 -0.53 -29.78
N VAL A 710 -4.87 -0.54 -28.74
CA VAL A 710 -4.68 0.31 -27.55
C VAL A 710 -3.40 -0.07 -26.81
N LEU A 711 -3.17 -1.36 -26.57
CA LEU A 711 -1.97 -1.83 -25.87
C LEU A 711 -0.66 -1.55 -26.64
N GLU A 712 -0.70 -1.58 -27.97
CA GLU A 712 0.48 -1.35 -28.81
C GLU A 712 0.75 0.14 -29.08
N ARG A 713 -0.30 0.91 -29.40
CA ARG A 713 -0.17 2.29 -29.89
C ARG A 713 -0.42 3.36 -28.83
N ALA A 714 -1.21 3.02 -27.81
CA ALA A 714 -1.70 3.97 -26.82
C ALA A 714 -1.68 3.39 -25.40
N PRO A 715 -0.59 2.72 -24.96
CA PRO A 715 -0.57 1.98 -23.71
C PRO A 715 -0.89 2.91 -22.53
N PRO A 716 -1.92 2.60 -21.72
CA PRO A 716 -2.33 3.47 -20.62
C PRO A 716 -1.35 3.47 -19.44
N PHE A 717 -0.39 2.54 -19.44
CA PHE A 717 0.65 2.43 -18.43
C PHE A 717 1.99 2.31 -19.15
N GLY A 718 3.05 2.90 -18.60
CA GLY A 718 4.38 2.83 -19.20
C GLY A 718 4.80 1.36 -19.41
N LEU A 719 4.87 0.93 -20.66
CA LEU A 719 5.45 -0.36 -21.03
C LEU A 719 6.98 -0.22 -20.91
N VAL A 720 7.52 -0.61 -19.76
CA VAL A 720 8.94 -0.94 -19.61
C VAL A 720 9.07 -2.41 -19.26
#